data_AF-A0A1V4ZJ61-F1
#
_entry.id   AF-A0A1V4ZJ61-F1
#
_cell.length_a   1.000
_cell.length_b   1.000
_cell.length_c   1.000
_cell.angle_alpha   90.00
_cell.angle_beta   90.00
_cell.angle_gamma   90.00
#
_symmetry.space_group_name_H-M   'P 1'
#
loop_
_entity.id
_entity.type
_entity.pdbx_description
1 polymer ?
#
loop_
_entity_poly.entity_id
_entity_poly.type
_entity_poly.pdbx_seq_one_letter_code
_entity_poly.pdbx_strand_id
1 'polypeptide(L)'
;MPALPEYRPDPDTLLACIRNEERRKKRGKLKIFLGYIAGVGKTYEMLRAAHLRMTEGVDVRVGYAETHGRRETEALLEGLTIIPRNMMEYRGVLLPEFDLDATLKCRPALVLVDELAHTNVPGSRHLKRYQDIEELLDAGIDVYTTLNVQHIESLKDVVAQITGVIVRETVPDRVIDEADEIEVVDLAPPELLQRLKEGKVYVPEMAAQAIEKFFNEGNLYALRELALRRAAERVDDQMLAYMQTRAIPGPWAAGEHLLVSIGPGPLSERLVRTARRQADRMGARLTAIYVETPAHHRLSREGKEQLTRTMELARKLGAEMVTVFGFGIASSVLDYARRNNITRIIVGKTLRPRWQEYLFGSIVDQLIHDSGTIDVYVISAEEHTPQMIGDIEHLLPAAPPADYVAALVLVSLVVVLGWFIRDFISPTNLAMLFLLAVVVIAFRRGLRPAIFTAVIGVLAFDFFFVPPYLTFRVTDTEYLITFAGMIIVGALVSILVTRARDNAIAAQRREKETGTLYALSRDLAAAPDESAIIAAGTRHISGIFGWESVVLLPGKDGLFPAASPERLSLSGDDIAVATWAFRHNAVAGYDTDTLHGSRLRYIPLTGSSGVMGILGVRPVEAEGIITHEQDRILTAIASQMAAALERVRIAHPPSV
;
A
#
# COMPACT_ATOMS: atom_id res chain seq x y z
N MET A 1 -6.35 -12.32 32.66
CA MET A 1 -6.05 -11.86 31.30
C MET A 1 -4.60 -11.37 31.29
N PRO A 2 -3.70 -11.94 30.47
CA PRO A 2 -2.40 -11.32 30.28
C PRO A 2 -2.55 -10.13 29.34
N ALA A 3 -1.97 -8.99 29.72
CA ALA A 3 -1.94 -7.78 28.91
C ALA A 3 -1.22 -8.03 27.58
N LEU A 4 -1.76 -7.48 26.49
CA LEU A 4 -1.12 -7.51 25.16
C LEU A 4 0.27 -6.85 25.26
N PRO A 5 1.29 -7.37 24.57
CA PRO A 5 2.62 -6.77 24.57
C PRO A 5 2.56 -5.36 24.00
N GLU A 6 3.01 -4.37 24.78
CA GLU A 6 3.19 -2.99 24.33
C GLU A 6 4.08 -2.97 23.10
N TYR A 7 3.53 -2.49 21.99
CA TYR A 7 4.27 -2.23 20.76
C TYR A 7 5.32 -1.16 21.04
N ARG A 8 6.58 -1.57 21.16
CA ARG A 8 7.72 -0.66 21.35
C ARG A 8 8.17 -0.17 19.96
N PRO A 9 8.05 1.13 19.64
CA PRO A 9 8.52 1.65 18.36
C PRO A 9 10.03 1.45 18.20
N ASP A 10 10.48 1.30 16.97
CA ASP A 10 11.89 1.12 16.62
C ASP A 10 12.72 2.37 17.03
N PRO A 11 13.80 2.23 17.81
CA PRO A 11 14.62 3.35 18.28
C PRO A 11 15.14 4.27 17.17
N ASP A 12 15.45 3.72 15.99
CA ASP A 12 16.00 4.49 14.88
C ASP A 12 14.93 5.38 14.24
N THR A 13 13.69 4.89 14.13
CA THR A 13 12.56 5.74 13.71
C THR A 13 12.25 6.86 14.71
N LEU A 14 12.33 6.60 16.02
CA LEU A 14 12.20 7.63 17.05
C LEU A 14 13.33 8.69 16.96
N LEU A 15 14.57 8.26 16.77
CA LEU A 15 15.72 9.17 16.65
C LEU A 15 15.62 10.03 15.38
N ALA A 16 15.16 9.46 14.26
CA ALA A 16 14.91 10.18 13.02
C ALA A 16 13.79 11.22 13.18
N CYS A 17 12.69 10.87 13.85
CA CYS A 17 11.62 11.81 14.19
C CYS A 17 12.13 12.98 15.04
N ILE A 18 12.91 12.71 16.10
CA ILE A 18 13.47 13.75 16.97
C ILE A 18 14.42 14.67 16.20
N ARG A 19 15.31 14.13 15.36
CA ARG A 19 16.22 14.95 14.54
C ARG A 19 15.47 15.83 13.54
N ASN A 20 14.41 15.31 12.93
CA ASN A 20 13.55 16.09 12.02
C ASN A 20 12.79 17.19 12.77
N GLU A 21 12.32 16.92 14.00
CA GLU A 21 11.71 17.94 14.86
C GLU A 21 12.70 19.03 15.29
N GLU A 22 13.93 18.65 15.66
CA GLU A 22 14.98 19.62 16.01
C GLU A 22 15.36 20.50 14.82
N ARG A 23 15.43 19.92 13.62
CA ARG A 23 15.69 20.67 12.38
C ARG A 23 14.54 21.63 12.06
N ARG A 24 13.27 21.19 12.22
CA ARG A 24 12.09 22.05 12.07
C ARG A 24 12.05 23.20 13.10
N LYS A 25 12.50 22.99 14.33
CA LYS A 25 12.55 24.04 15.36
C LYS A 25 13.59 25.13 15.08
N LYS A 26 14.65 24.82 14.32
CA LYS A 26 15.73 25.77 13.97
C LYS A 26 15.51 26.46 12.62
N ARG A 27 14.68 25.88 11.75
CA ARG A 27 14.30 26.45 10.46
C ARG A 27 13.25 27.55 10.67
N GLY A 28 13.32 28.61 9.87
CA GLY A 28 12.30 29.65 9.80
C GLY A 28 10.98 29.09 9.29
N LYS A 29 9.89 29.81 9.53
CA LYS A 29 8.53 29.40 9.15
C LYS A 29 8.11 30.01 7.83
N LEU A 30 7.49 29.19 6.97
CA LEU A 30 6.94 29.63 5.69
C LEU A 30 5.42 29.78 5.77
N LYS A 31 4.91 30.98 5.52
CA LYS A 31 3.48 31.24 5.32
C LYS A 31 3.20 31.61 3.86
N ILE A 32 2.30 30.87 3.22
CA ILE A 32 1.90 31.08 1.83
C ILE A 32 0.49 31.65 1.77
N PHE A 33 0.34 32.82 1.15
CA PHE A 33 -0.96 33.38 0.77
C PHE A 33 -1.35 32.83 -0.60
N LEU A 34 -2.20 31.81 -0.60
CA LEU A 34 -2.63 31.08 -1.80
C LEU A 34 -3.88 31.74 -2.40
N GLY A 35 -3.82 32.10 -3.68
CA GLY A 35 -4.98 32.54 -4.44
C GLY A 35 -5.18 31.70 -5.70
N TYR A 36 -6.36 31.73 -6.28
CA TYR A 36 -6.61 31.02 -7.53
C TYR A 36 -6.09 31.74 -8.77
N ILE A 37 -5.91 33.06 -8.70
CA ILE A 37 -5.38 33.89 -9.80
C ILE A 37 -4.88 35.25 -9.30
N ALA A 38 -4.19 36.00 -10.15
CA ALA A 38 -3.85 37.40 -9.90
C ALA A 38 -5.12 38.27 -9.74
N GLY A 39 -5.09 39.21 -8.79
CA GLY A 39 -6.20 40.15 -8.55
C GLY A 39 -7.11 39.84 -7.37
N VAL A 40 -7.03 38.65 -6.78
CA VAL A 40 -7.83 38.27 -5.60
C VAL A 40 -7.42 38.98 -4.30
N GLY A 41 -6.25 39.62 -4.26
CA GLY A 41 -5.78 40.41 -3.11
C GLY A 41 -4.61 39.81 -2.31
N LYS A 42 -3.92 38.77 -2.82
CA LYS A 42 -2.83 38.09 -2.09
C LYS A 42 -1.79 39.03 -1.47
N THR A 43 -1.21 39.94 -2.26
CA THR A 43 -0.20 40.89 -1.78
C THR A 43 -0.77 41.86 -0.73
N TYR A 44 -2.03 42.26 -0.87
CA TYR A 44 -2.69 43.12 0.11
C TYR A 44 -2.84 42.42 1.46
N GLU A 45 -3.34 41.17 1.47
CA GLU A 45 -3.45 40.40 2.72
C GLU A 45 -2.09 40.05 3.32
N MET A 46 -1.08 39.76 2.48
CA MET A 46 0.29 39.55 2.95
C MET A 46 0.84 40.78 3.69
N LEU A 47 0.68 41.97 3.12
CA LEU A 47 1.11 43.23 3.76
C LEU A 47 0.29 43.55 5.01
N ARG A 48 -1.03 43.30 4.99
CA ARG A 48 -1.89 43.48 6.16
C ARG A 48 -1.49 42.55 7.32
N ALA A 49 -1.17 41.29 7.03
CA ALA A 49 -0.64 40.35 8.02
C ALA A 49 0.75 40.75 8.53
N ALA A 50 1.57 41.36 7.68
CA ALA A 50 2.88 41.90 8.06
C ALA A 50 2.77 43.07 9.04
N HIS A 51 1.82 43.98 8.83
CA HIS A 51 1.52 45.07 9.78
C HIS A 51 1.12 44.54 11.15
N LEU A 52 0.31 43.48 11.21
CA LEU A 52 -0.06 42.85 12.49
C LEU A 52 1.19 42.35 13.23
N ARG A 53 2.10 41.63 12.56
CA ARG A 53 3.37 41.18 13.16
C ARG A 53 4.27 42.35 13.59
N MET A 54 4.29 43.43 12.82
CA MET A 54 5.03 44.64 13.20
C MET A 54 4.46 45.27 14.47
N THR A 55 3.13 45.32 14.63
CA THR A 55 2.49 45.83 15.87
C THR A 55 2.76 44.94 17.09
N GLU A 56 3.05 43.66 16.88
CA GLU A 56 3.49 42.71 17.91
C GLU A 56 5.00 42.86 18.26
N GLY A 57 5.71 43.76 17.58
CA GLY A 57 7.13 44.04 17.82
C GLY A 57 8.12 43.14 17.06
N VAL A 58 7.66 42.40 16.04
CA VAL A 58 8.52 41.58 15.18
C VAL A 58 9.30 42.47 14.21
N ASP A 59 10.59 42.20 13.98
CA ASP A 59 11.38 42.86 12.93
C ASP A 59 10.95 42.35 11.55
N VAL A 60 10.06 43.11 10.91
CA VAL A 60 9.49 42.81 9.59
C VAL A 60 10.17 43.64 8.52
N ARG A 61 10.67 42.97 7.48
CA ARG A 61 11.24 43.63 6.29
C ARG A 61 10.54 43.22 5.01
N VAL A 62 10.43 44.15 4.08
CA VAL A 62 9.92 43.89 2.73
C VAL A 62 11.12 43.60 1.83
N GLY A 63 11.28 42.34 1.43
CA GLY A 63 12.31 41.95 0.46
C GLY A 63 11.88 42.25 -0.96
N TYR A 64 10.73 41.70 -1.34
CA TYR A 64 10.09 41.96 -2.64
C TYR A 64 8.59 41.97 -2.45
N ALA A 65 7.93 43.05 -2.89
CA ALA A 65 6.48 43.17 -2.88
C ALA A 65 6.04 43.98 -4.09
N GLU A 66 5.06 43.48 -4.84
CA GLU A 66 4.60 44.14 -6.05
C GLU A 66 3.18 44.71 -5.89
N THR A 67 3.08 46.03 -5.89
CA THR A 67 1.79 46.72 -5.71
C THR A 67 0.99 46.84 -7.00
N HIS A 68 1.64 46.67 -8.15
CA HIS A 68 1.09 46.87 -9.50
C HIS A 68 0.25 48.16 -9.64
N GLY A 69 0.67 49.26 -9.01
CA GLY A 69 0.01 50.57 -9.10
C GLY A 69 -1.26 50.72 -8.25
N ARG A 70 -1.53 49.81 -7.32
CA ARG A 70 -2.69 49.89 -6.43
C ARG A 70 -2.39 50.78 -5.23
N ARG A 71 -3.02 51.96 -5.18
CA ARG A 71 -2.90 52.93 -4.08
C ARG A 71 -3.14 52.33 -2.69
N GLU A 72 -4.13 51.46 -2.55
CA GLU A 72 -4.45 50.79 -1.27
C GLU A 72 -3.33 49.86 -0.80
N THR A 73 -2.66 49.16 -1.73
CA THR A 73 -1.53 48.27 -1.44
C THR A 73 -0.24 49.07 -1.22
N GLU A 74 -0.06 50.18 -1.95
CA GLU A 74 1.05 51.12 -1.74
C GLU A 74 1.00 51.77 -0.35
N ALA A 75 -0.18 52.17 0.11
CA ALA A 75 -0.37 52.70 1.46
C ALA A 75 0.01 51.69 2.55
N LEU A 76 -0.13 50.37 2.29
CA LEU A 76 0.33 49.33 3.21
C LEU A 76 1.84 49.09 3.16
N LEU A 77 2.55 49.53 2.11
CA LEU A 77 4.02 49.53 2.14
C LEU A 77 4.57 50.68 2.99
N GLU A 78 3.83 51.79 3.08
CA GLU A 78 4.20 52.90 3.94
C GLU A 78 4.26 52.43 5.41
N GLY A 79 5.42 52.65 6.04
CA GLY A 79 5.68 52.23 7.43
C GLY A 79 6.41 50.89 7.59
N LEU A 80 6.52 50.08 6.54
CA LEU A 80 7.36 48.87 6.56
C LEU A 80 8.79 49.17 6.10
N THR A 81 9.79 48.52 6.70
CA THR A 81 11.20 48.69 6.30
C THR A 81 11.48 47.90 5.03
N ILE A 82 11.84 48.57 3.94
CA ILE A 82 12.07 47.95 2.63
C ILE A 82 13.56 47.69 2.42
N ILE A 83 13.91 46.49 2.00
CA ILE A 83 15.26 46.14 1.52
C ILE A 83 15.35 46.61 0.06
N PRO A 84 16.33 47.46 -0.31
CA PRO A 84 16.47 47.93 -1.68
C PRO A 84 16.60 46.76 -2.66
N ARG A 85 15.89 46.84 -3.78
CA ARG A 85 15.94 45.82 -4.84
C ARG A 85 17.29 45.87 -5.55
N ASN A 86 17.79 44.71 -5.94
CA ASN A 86 19.00 44.61 -6.74
C ASN A 86 18.65 44.85 -8.22
N MET A 87 19.25 45.85 -8.85
CA MET A 87 18.99 46.17 -10.27
C MET A 87 19.95 45.38 -11.15
N MET A 88 19.44 44.43 -11.93
CA MET A 88 20.25 43.58 -12.80
C MET A 88 19.96 43.83 -14.28
N GLU A 89 21.00 43.94 -15.09
CA GLU A 89 20.88 44.13 -16.54
C GLU A 89 20.76 42.78 -17.24
N TYR A 90 19.66 42.56 -17.96
CA TYR A 90 19.46 41.38 -18.78
C TYR A 90 18.87 41.77 -20.14
N ARG A 91 19.56 41.38 -21.22
CA ARG A 91 19.20 41.70 -22.62
C ARG A 91 18.97 43.21 -22.86
N GLY A 92 19.75 44.07 -22.20
CA GLY A 92 19.68 45.53 -22.33
C GLY A 92 18.53 46.20 -21.57
N VAL A 93 17.84 45.47 -20.68
CA VAL A 93 16.81 46.00 -19.79
C VAL A 93 17.28 45.82 -18.34
N LEU A 94 17.15 46.88 -17.53
CA LEU A 94 17.37 46.83 -16.09
C LEU A 94 16.11 46.30 -15.40
N LEU A 95 16.23 45.13 -14.78
CA LEU A 95 15.14 44.46 -14.07
C LEU A 95 15.40 44.51 -12.55
N PRO A 96 14.40 44.90 -11.74
CA PRO A 96 14.51 44.87 -10.28
C PRO A 96 14.33 43.44 -9.76
N GLU A 97 15.28 42.95 -8.98
CA GLU A 97 15.26 41.60 -8.38
C GLU A 97 15.37 41.66 -6.85
N PHE A 98 14.91 40.62 -6.18
CA PHE A 98 15.09 40.46 -4.73
C PHE A 98 16.58 40.32 -4.34
N ASP A 99 17.03 41.12 -3.37
CA ASP A 99 18.39 41.04 -2.82
C ASP A 99 18.46 40.06 -1.65
N LEU A 100 18.73 38.79 -1.96
CA LEU A 100 18.89 37.72 -0.99
C LEU A 100 20.07 37.97 -0.03
N ASP A 101 21.21 38.44 -0.55
CA ASP A 101 22.42 38.62 0.25
C ASP A 101 22.28 39.77 1.25
N ALA A 102 21.65 40.88 0.86
CA ALA A 102 21.31 41.96 1.77
C ALA A 102 20.35 41.47 2.86
N THR A 103 19.36 40.65 2.50
CA THR A 103 18.40 40.08 3.46
C THR A 103 19.08 39.16 4.48
N LEU A 104 19.94 38.25 4.03
CA LEU A 104 20.71 37.36 4.89
C LEU A 104 21.67 38.11 5.82
N LYS A 105 22.27 39.22 5.36
CA LYS A 105 23.11 40.09 6.21
C LYS A 105 22.30 40.82 7.26
N CYS A 106 21.10 41.25 6.91
CA CYS A 106 20.20 41.98 7.81
C CYS A 106 19.60 41.10 8.90
N ARG A 107 19.39 39.80 8.63
CA ARG A 107 18.76 38.81 9.52
C ARG A 107 17.47 39.32 10.19
N PRO A 108 16.46 39.75 9.41
CA PRO A 108 15.17 40.09 9.98
C PRO A 108 14.51 38.87 10.63
N ALA A 109 13.55 39.11 11.54
CA ALA A 109 12.73 38.03 12.08
C ALA A 109 11.73 37.51 11.04
N LEU A 110 11.18 38.41 10.21
CA LEU A 110 10.24 38.10 9.14
C LEU A 110 10.58 38.90 7.88
N VAL A 111 10.61 38.24 6.72
CA VAL A 111 10.72 38.90 5.41
C VAL A 111 9.54 38.59 4.49
N LEU A 112 9.07 39.60 3.78
CA LEU A 112 8.02 39.47 2.75
C LEU A 112 8.66 39.31 1.37
N VAL A 113 8.31 38.23 0.68
CA VAL A 113 8.85 37.89 -0.64
C VAL A 113 7.69 37.45 -1.54
N ASP A 114 7.18 38.37 -2.34
CA ASP A 114 6.05 38.12 -3.25
C ASP A 114 6.44 37.25 -4.45
N GLU A 115 5.44 36.61 -5.06
CA GLU A 115 5.56 35.74 -6.25
C GLU A 115 6.51 34.54 -6.09
N LEU A 116 6.12 33.56 -5.27
CA LEU A 116 6.91 32.34 -5.02
C LEU A 116 7.37 31.60 -6.28
N ALA A 117 6.58 31.66 -7.36
CA ALA A 117 6.83 30.96 -8.62
C ALA A 117 7.85 31.65 -9.55
N HIS A 118 8.23 32.87 -9.22
CA HIS A 118 9.05 33.73 -10.07
C HIS A 118 10.35 33.06 -10.50
N THR A 119 10.71 33.22 -11.77
CA THR A 119 12.01 32.84 -12.31
C THR A 119 12.97 34.00 -12.22
N ASN A 120 13.96 33.89 -11.35
CA ASN A 120 14.93 34.96 -11.12
C ASN A 120 15.72 35.30 -12.39
N VAL A 121 16.12 36.57 -12.50
CA VAL A 121 16.92 37.05 -13.63
C VAL A 121 18.24 36.24 -13.76
N PRO A 122 18.62 35.80 -14.99
CA PRO A 122 19.86 35.07 -15.21
C PRO A 122 21.09 35.83 -14.70
N GLY A 123 21.91 35.17 -13.87
CA GLY A 123 23.00 35.80 -13.12
C GLY A 123 22.73 35.86 -11.61
N SER A 124 21.48 35.62 -11.19
CA SER A 124 21.11 35.39 -9.79
C SER A 124 21.74 34.12 -9.23
N ARG A 125 21.91 34.09 -7.90
CA ARG A 125 22.46 32.93 -7.18
C ARG A 125 21.63 31.65 -7.39
N HIS A 126 20.31 31.80 -7.41
CA HIS A 126 19.38 30.72 -7.69
C HIS A 126 18.51 31.03 -8.91
N LEU A 127 18.02 29.97 -9.56
CA LEU A 127 17.18 30.09 -10.75
C LEU A 127 15.73 30.47 -10.39
N LYS A 128 15.27 30.07 -9.20
CA LYS A 128 13.88 30.21 -8.77
C LYS A 128 13.79 30.89 -7.42
N ARG A 129 12.80 31.79 -7.26
CA ARG A 129 12.59 32.54 -6.02
C ARG A 129 12.29 31.65 -4.81
N TYR A 130 11.61 30.52 -5.01
CA TYR A 130 11.40 29.57 -3.91
C TYR A 130 12.72 29.03 -3.32
N GLN A 131 13.80 28.97 -4.11
CA GLN A 131 15.12 28.53 -3.63
C GLN A 131 15.78 29.60 -2.76
N ASP A 132 15.58 30.89 -3.09
CA ASP A 132 15.99 32.00 -2.22
C ASP A 132 15.27 31.92 -0.87
N ILE A 133 13.96 31.62 -0.92
CA ILE A 133 13.14 31.44 0.28
C ILE A 133 13.61 30.23 1.09
N GLU A 134 13.95 29.10 0.45
CA GLU A 134 14.52 27.95 1.16
C GLU A 134 15.81 28.30 1.89
N GLU A 135 16.70 29.11 1.30
CA GLU A 135 17.92 29.58 1.95
C GLU A 135 17.64 30.51 3.15
N LEU A 136 16.63 31.39 3.04
CA LEU A 136 16.20 32.25 4.15
C LEU A 136 15.64 31.42 5.32
N LEU A 137 14.79 30.43 5.02
CA LEU A 137 14.22 29.54 6.02
C LEU A 137 15.33 28.72 6.70
N ASP A 138 16.31 28.22 5.95
CA ASP A 138 17.45 27.49 6.50
C ASP A 138 18.36 28.38 7.37
N ALA A 139 18.38 29.69 7.12
CA ALA A 139 19.04 30.69 7.96
C ALA A 139 18.24 31.07 9.23
N GLY A 140 17.03 30.52 9.40
CA GLY A 140 16.15 30.76 10.55
C GLY A 140 15.27 32.01 10.43
N ILE A 141 15.09 32.55 9.23
CA ILE A 141 14.27 33.74 8.96
C ILE A 141 12.86 33.29 8.54
N ASP A 142 11.82 33.82 9.16
CA ASP A 142 10.44 33.55 8.73
C ASP A 142 10.15 34.25 7.40
N VAL A 143 9.36 33.63 6.53
CA VAL A 143 9.03 34.16 5.20
C VAL A 143 7.53 34.14 4.95
N TYR A 144 6.98 35.29 4.55
CA TYR A 144 5.64 35.40 3.99
C TYR A 144 5.74 35.57 2.47
N THR A 145 4.99 34.77 1.73
CA THR A 145 5.02 34.79 0.26
C THR A 145 3.63 34.62 -0.34
N THR A 146 3.47 34.93 -1.62
CA THR A 146 2.21 34.68 -2.33
C THR A 146 2.39 33.68 -3.47
N LEU A 147 1.34 32.90 -3.72
CA LEU A 147 1.33 31.89 -4.78
C LEU A 147 -0.06 31.86 -5.44
N ASN A 148 -0.10 31.71 -6.77
CA ASN A 148 -1.32 31.32 -7.46
C ASN A 148 -1.34 29.81 -7.71
N VAL A 149 -2.52 29.18 -7.60
CA VAL A 149 -2.71 27.74 -7.84
C VAL A 149 -2.22 27.29 -9.22
N GLN A 150 -2.25 28.18 -10.21
CA GLN A 150 -1.79 27.90 -11.58
C GLN A 150 -0.29 27.57 -11.69
N HIS A 151 0.51 27.99 -10.71
CA HIS A 151 1.95 27.77 -10.70
C HIS A 151 2.35 26.48 -9.98
N ILE A 152 1.40 25.70 -9.47
CA ILE A 152 1.70 24.42 -8.84
C ILE A 152 2.03 23.42 -9.93
N GLU A 153 3.18 22.76 -9.82
CA GLU A 153 3.71 21.88 -10.87
C GLU A 153 2.74 20.73 -11.21
N SER A 154 2.17 20.05 -10.20
CA SER A 154 1.18 18.98 -10.40
C SER A 154 -0.12 19.43 -11.10
N LEU A 155 -0.46 20.73 -11.03
CA LEU A 155 -1.70 21.28 -11.58
C LEU A 155 -1.52 21.92 -12.95
N LYS A 156 -0.28 22.02 -13.44
CA LYS A 156 0.06 22.69 -14.70
C LYS A 156 -0.76 22.20 -15.89
N ASP A 157 -0.87 20.87 -16.05
CA ASP A 157 -1.57 20.27 -17.19
C ASP A 157 -3.09 20.48 -17.10
N VAL A 158 -3.63 20.37 -15.88
CA VAL A 158 -5.06 20.62 -15.59
C VAL A 158 -5.42 22.07 -15.89
N VAL A 159 -4.57 23.01 -15.45
CA VAL A 159 -4.75 24.45 -15.69
C VAL A 159 -4.64 24.78 -17.17
N ALA A 160 -3.69 24.17 -17.90
CA ALA A 160 -3.57 24.35 -19.33
C ALA A 160 -4.80 23.81 -20.09
N GLN A 161 -5.39 22.71 -19.64
CA GLN A 161 -6.61 22.14 -20.21
C GLN A 161 -7.84 23.04 -19.98
N ILE A 162 -7.95 23.65 -18.80
CA ILE A 162 -9.06 24.57 -18.44
C ILE A 162 -8.92 25.89 -19.20
N THR A 163 -7.74 26.51 -19.12
CA THR A 163 -7.53 27.90 -19.59
C THR A 163 -7.10 27.99 -21.04
N GLY A 164 -6.56 26.90 -21.62
CA GLY A 164 -5.95 26.89 -22.95
C GLY A 164 -4.61 27.64 -23.02
N VAL A 165 -4.01 28.00 -21.88
CA VAL A 165 -2.77 28.77 -21.79
C VAL A 165 -1.72 27.98 -21.00
N ILE A 166 -0.51 27.89 -21.55
CA ILE A 166 0.58 27.13 -20.95
C ILE A 166 1.28 27.98 -19.89
N VAL A 167 1.26 27.50 -18.65
CA VAL A 167 2.00 28.11 -17.54
C VAL A 167 3.48 27.72 -17.63
N ARG A 168 4.37 28.71 -17.71
CA ARG A 168 5.82 28.49 -17.82
C ARG A 168 6.53 28.47 -16.48
N GLU A 169 6.03 29.26 -15.54
CA GLU A 169 6.61 29.37 -14.21
C GLU A 169 5.89 28.44 -13.24
N THR A 170 6.65 27.52 -12.63
CA THR A 170 6.12 26.53 -11.69
C THR A 170 6.94 26.45 -10.40
N VAL A 171 6.26 25.99 -9.35
CA VAL A 171 6.80 25.65 -8.04
C VAL A 171 6.51 24.17 -7.79
N PRO A 172 7.51 23.37 -7.36
CA PRO A 172 7.30 21.98 -6.99
C PRO A 172 6.35 21.87 -5.80
N ASP A 173 5.46 20.88 -5.82
CA ASP A 173 4.46 20.62 -4.78
C ASP A 173 5.08 20.52 -3.37
N ARG A 174 6.28 19.94 -3.26
CA ARG A 174 7.07 19.84 -2.03
C ARG A 174 7.17 21.16 -1.27
N VAL A 175 7.37 22.28 -1.95
CA VAL A 175 7.55 23.60 -1.29
C VAL A 175 6.28 24.00 -0.55
N ILE A 176 5.13 23.63 -1.11
CA ILE A 176 3.80 23.92 -0.57
C ILE A 176 3.49 22.95 0.58
N ASP A 177 3.81 21.67 0.38
CA ASP A 177 3.63 20.63 1.39
C ASP A 177 4.49 20.88 2.65
N GLU A 178 5.66 21.51 2.48
CA GLU A 178 6.53 21.90 3.58
C GLU A 178 6.13 23.20 4.29
N ALA A 179 5.24 24.02 3.71
CA ALA A 179 4.84 25.30 4.29
C ALA A 179 4.15 25.11 5.66
N ASP A 180 4.51 25.93 6.65
CA ASP A 180 3.95 25.88 8.00
C ASP A 180 2.51 26.38 8.05
N GLU A 181 2.14 27.33 7.19
CA GLU A 181 0.80 27.90 7.15
C GLU A 181 0.41 28.25 5.70
N ILE A 182 -0.81 27.89 5.30
CA ILE A 182 -1.39 28.34 4.03
C ILE A 182 -2.67 29.12 4.34
N GLU A 183 -2.71 30.38 3.92
CA GLU A 183 -3.88 31.23 4.03
C GLU A 183 -4.50 31.42 2.64
N VAL A 184 -5.77 31.01 2.49
CA VAL A 184 -6.48 31.15 1.21
C VAL A 184 -7.04 32.56 1.11
N VAL A 185 -6.59 33.28 0.07
CA VAL A 185 -7.11 34.60 -0.28
C VAL A 185 -8.11 34.42 -1.42
N ASP A 186 -9.39 34.50 -1.08
CA ASP A 186 -10.50 34.22 -1.98
C ASP A 186 -11.33 35.48 -2.29
N LEU A 187 -11.79 35.57 -3.54
CA LEU A 187 -12.66 36.62 -4.04
C LEU A 187 -13.65 35.98 -5.00
N ALA A 188 -14.92 36.38 -4.97
CA ALA A 188 -15.91 35.79 -5.88
C ALA A 188 -15.55 36.11 -7.36
N PRO A 189 -15.65 35.15 -8.29
CA PRO A 189 -15.34 35.39 -9.71
C PRO A 189 -16.04 36.60 -10.34
N PRO A 190 -17.34 36.88 -10.08
CA PRO A 190 -17.99 38.09 -10.60
C PRO A 190 -17.34 39.39 -10.11
N GLU A 191 -16.90 39.43 -8.86
CA GLU A 191 -16.22 40.59 -8.28
C GLU A 191 -14.82 40.77 -8.88
N LEU A 192 -14.10 39.66 -9.11
CA LEU A 192 -12.80 39.71 -9.78
C LEU A 192 -12.91 40.24 -11.22
N LEU A 193 -13.92 39.78 -11.97
CA LEU A 193 -14.21 40.27 -13.32
C LEU A 193 -14.57 41.76 -13.31
N GLN A 194 -15.32 42.20 -12.30
CA GLN A 194 -15.63 43.62 -12.12
C GLN A 194 -14.36 44.44 -11.83
N ARG A 195 -13.46 43.95 -10.96
CA ARG A 195 -12.17 44.60 -10.69
C ARG A 195 -11.27 44.66 -11.93
N LEU A 196 -11.32 43.65 -12.81
CA LEU A 196 -10.62 43.66 -14.09
C LEU A 196 -11.19 44.74 -15.02
N LYS A 197 -12.52 44.84 -15.15
CA LYS A 197 -13.20 45.88 -15.95
C LYS A 197 -12.90 47.30 -15.47
N GLU A 198 -12.75 47.47 -14.16
CA GLU A 198 -12.39 48.74 -13.52
C GLU A 198 -10.89 49.08 -13.62
N GLY A 199 -10.07 48.23 -14.25
CA GLY A 199 -8.62 48.43 -14.37
C GLY A 199 -7.85 48.24 -13.06
N LYS A 200 -8.48 47.64 -12.03
CA LYS A 200 -7.85 47.37 -10.72
C LYS A 200 -7.03 46.07 -10.72
N VAL A 201 -7.12 45.26 -11.77
CA VAL A 201 -6.31 44.04 -11.96
C VAL A 201 -5.39 44.25 -13.14
N TYR A 202 -4.09 44.32 -12.86
CA TYR A 202 -3.04 44.43 -13.87
C TYR A 202 -2.38 43.06 -14.04
N VAL A 203 -2.15 42.64 -15.29
CA VAL A 203 -1.44 41.41 -15.64
C VAL A 203 -0.36 41.79 -16.66
N PRO A 204 0.90 42.03 -16.24
CA PRO A 204 1.94 42.62 -17.09
C PRO A 204 2.36 41.73 -18.27
N GLU A 205 2.25 40.41 -18.11
CA GLU A 205 2.94 39.44 -18.98
C GLU A 205 2.05 38.72 -20.00
N MET A 206 0.73 38.96 -19.95
CA MET A 206 -0.21 38.27 -20.83
C MET A 206 -0.61 39.13 -22.03
N ALA A 207 -0.55 38.54 -23.23
CA ALA A 207 -1.17 39.14 -24.41
C ALA A 207 -2.68 39.33 -24.18
N ALA A 208 -3.29 40.38 -24.74
CA ALA A 208 -4.71 40.69 -24.54
C ALA A 208 -5.64 39.48 -24.80
N GLN A 209 -5.33 38.64 -25.80
CA GLN A 209 -6.07 37.41 -26.09
C GLN A 209 -5.91 36.31 -25.03
N ALA A 210 -4.78 36.25 -24.32
CA ALA A 210 -4.58 35.32 -23.22
C ALA A 210 -5.35 35.73 -21.98
N ILE A 211 -5.50 37.05 -21.73
CA ILE A 211 -6.30 37.59 -20.63
C ILE A 211 -7.77 37.19 -20.79
N GLU A 212 -8.36 37.36 -21.98
CA GLU A 212 -9.77 36.96 -22.20
C GLU A 212 -10.02 35.46 -22.01
N LYS A 213 -9.04 34.62 -22.38
CA LYS A 213 -9.13 33.17 -22.15
C LYS A 213 -8.96 32.81 -20.67
N PHE A 214 -8.06 33.48 -19.95
CA PHE A 214 -7.81 33.20 -18.54
C PHE A 214 -8.94 33.73 -17.63
N PHE A 215 -9.44 34.95 -17.89
CA PHE A 215 -10.47 35.63 -17.10
C PHE A 215 -11.88 35.39 -17.68
N ASN A 216 -12.22 34.13 -17.88
CA ASN A 216 -13.58 33.69 -18.15
C ASN A 216 -14.20 33.13 -16.86
N GLU A 217 -15.46 33.44 -16.59
CA GLU A 217 -16.20 32.98 -15.40
C GLU A 217 -16.05 31.47 -15.14
N GLY A 218 -16.19 30.62 -16.17
CA GLY A 218 -16.02 29.17 -16.02
C GLY A 218 -14.60 28.76 -15.58
N ASN A 219 -13.58 29.42 -16.13
CA ASN A 219 -12.18 29.16 -15.78
C ASN A 219 -11.87 29.64 -14.37
N LEU A 220 -12.42 30.79 -13.97
CA LEU A 220 -12.24 31.32 -12.61
C LEU A 220 -12.90 30.43 -11.56
N TYR A 221 -14.08 29.86 -11.83
CA TYR A 221 -14.69 28.88 -10.92
C TYR A 221 -13.83 27.61 -10.78
N ALA A 222 -13.32 27.10 -11.90
CA ALA A 222 -12.46 25.90 -11.87
C ALA A 222 -11.14 26.14 -11.13
N LEU A 223 -10.47 27.28 -11.38
CA LEU A 223 -9.25 27.64 -10.65
C LEU A 223 -9.53 27.87 -9.17
N ARG A 224 -10.67 28.49 -8.80
CA ARG A 224 -11.10 28.67 -7.42
C ARG A 224 -11.31 27.33 -6.71
N GLU A 225 -11.96 26.37 -7.38
CA GLU A 225 -12.11 25.01 -6.86
C GLU A 225 -10.75 24.35 -6.62
N LEU A 226 -9.83 24.43 -7.58
CA LEU A 226 -8.48 23.87 -7.44
C LEU A 226 -7.73 24.48 -6.25
N ALA A 227 -7.82 25.81 -6.06
CA ALA A 227 -7.16 26.49 -4.95
C ALA A 227 -7.72 26.06 -3.59
N LEU A 228 -9.06 25.99 -3.46
CA LEU A 228 -9.72 25.55 -2.24
C LEU A 228 -9.43 24.08 -1.93
N ARG A 229 -9.45 23.21 -2.94
CA ARG A 229 -9.12 21.79 -2.79
C ARG A 229 -7.68 21.61 -2.33
N ARG A 230 -6.73 22.33 -2.94
CA ARG A 230 -5.31 22.24 -2.56
C ARG A 230 -5.06 22.73 -1.14
N ALA A 231 -5.75 23.80 -0.72
CA ALA A 231 -5.68 24.26 0.66
C ALA A 231 -6.24 23.24 1.65
N ALA A 232 -7.36 22.59 1.31
CA ALA A 232 -7.95 21.53 2.13
C ALA A 232 -7.01 20.33 2.30
N GLU A 233 -6.40 19.85 1.21
CA GLU A 233 -5.41 18.76 1.24
C GLU A 233 -4.24 19.08 2.20
N ARG A 234 -3.74 20.32 2.18
CA ARG A 234 -2.66 20.72 3.10
C ARG A 234 -3.10 20.68 4.56
N VAL A 235 -4.30 21.17 4.86
CA VAL A 235 -4.85 21.18 6.23
C VAL A 235 -4.97 19.75 6.75
N ASP A 236 -5.41 18.82 5.90
CA ASP A 236 -5.48 17.39 6.23
C ASP A 236 -4.10 16.81 6.57
N ASP A 237 -3.08 17.12 5.76
CA ASP A 237 -1.70 16.64 5.99
C ASP A 237 -1.08 17.22 7.28
N GLN A 238 -1.32 18.50 7.59
CA GLN A 238 -0.88 19.10 8.86
C GLN A 238 -1.53 18.41 10.06
N MET A 239 -2.82 18.09 9.94
CA MET A 239 -3.57 17.42 10.99
C MET A 239 -3.06 15.99 11.20
N LEU A 240 -2.78 15.25 10.13
CA LEU A 240 -2.17 13.91 10.20
C LEU A 240 -0.83 13.94 10.91
N ALA A 241 0.05 14.88 10.56
CA ALA A 241 1.35 15.03 11.22
C ALA A 241 1.19 15.36 12.72
N TYR A 242 0.28 16.26 13.08
CA TYR A 242 -0.01 16.61 14.47
C TYR A 242 -0.55 15.42 15.29
N MET A 243 -1.41 14.59 14.69
CA MET A 243 -1.96 13.40 15.33
C MET A 243 -0.89 12.33 15.59
N GLN A 244 -0.01 12.10 14.62
CA GLN A 244 1.12 11.17 14.77
C GLN A 244 2.06 11.61 15.90
N THR A 245 2.39 12.91 15.98
CA THR A 245 3.24 13.46 17.03
C THR A 245 2.60 13.40 18.43
N ARG A 246 1.27 13.54 18.54
CA ARG A 246 0.55 13.52 19.83
C ARG A 246 -0.07 12.18 20.20
N ALA A 247 0.12 11.13 19.39
CA ALA A 247 -0.44 9.79 19.59
C ALA A 247 -1.96 9.81 19.91
N ILE A 248 -2.73 10.68 19.25
CA ILE A 248 -4.18 10.79 19.45
C ILE A 248 -4.85 9.60 18.72
N PRO A 249 -5.52 8.67 19.44
CA PRO A 249 -6.12 7.51 18.80
C PRO A 249 -7.49 7.84 18.18
N GLY A 250 -7.68 7.50 16.90
CA GLY A 250 -8.98 7.45 16.22
C GLY A 250 -8.98 8.09 14.82
N PRO A 251 -9.79 7.60 13.87
CA PRO A 251 -9.95 8.23 12.56
C PRO A 251 -10.69 9.58 12.71
N TRP A 252 -10.15 10.63 12.08
CA TRP A 252 -10.79 11.95 12.03
C TRP A 252 -11.59 12.12 10.73
N ALA A 253 -12.81 12.65 10.83
CA ALA A 253 -13.78 12.75 9.74
C ALA A 253 -13.56 13.94 8.77
N ALA A 254 -12.30 14.33 8.48
CA ALA A 254 -12.02 15.43 7.55
C ALA A 254 -12.06 15.01 6.07
N GLY A 255 -11.89 13.72 5.78
CA GLY A 255 -12.02 13.16 4.44
C GLY A 255 -12.60 11.74 4.46
N GLU A 256 -13.43 11.41 3.48
CA GLU A 256 -14.01 10.07 3.35
C GLU A 256 -13.01 9.13 2.69
N HIS A 257 -12.71 8.00 3.34
CA HIS A 257 -11.84 6.95 2.81
C HIS A 257 -12.54 5.61 2.92
N LEU A 258 -12.90 5.05 1.77
CA LEU A 258 -13.61 3.79 1.64
C LEU A 258 -12.62 2.64 1.51
N LEU A 259 -12.86 1.59 2.29
CA LEU A 259 -12.19 0.29 2.18
C LEU A 259 -13.19 -0.76 1.68
N VAL A 260 -12.91 -1.40 0.55
CA VAL A 260 -13.71 -2.54 0.07
C VAL A 260 -12.95 -3.84 0.32
N SER A 261 -13.57 -4.77 1.05
CA SER A 261 -12.99 -6.11 1.22
C SER A 261 -13.32 -6.96 0.01
N ILE A 262 -12.28 -7.50 -0.63
CA ILE A 262 -12.41 -8.42 -1.75
C ILE A 262 -12.07 -9.85 -1.30
N GLY A 263 -12.72 -10.83 -1.93
CA GLY A 263 -12.47 -12.25 -1.70
C GLY A 263 -12.64 -13.08 -2.97
N PRO A 264 -12.42 -14.39 -2.90
CA PRO A 264 -12.52 -15.30 -4.06
C PRO A 264 -13.96 -15.56 -4.54
N GLY A 265 -14.96 -14.97 -3.88
CA GLY A 265 -16.37 -15.18 -4.22
C GLY A 265 -16.86 -14.33 -5.40
N PRO A 266 -17.95 -14.74 -6.07
CA PRO A 266 -18.52 -14.03 -7.22
C PRO A 266 -19.09 -12.65 -6.88
N LEU A 267 -19.39 -12.41 -5.59
CA LEU A 267 -19.90 -11.12 -5.12
C LEU A 267 -18.84 -10.00 -5.19
N SER A 268 -17.56 -10.34 -5.18
CA SER A 268 -16.47 -9.36 -5.03
C SER A 268 -16.40 -8.35 -6.17
N GLU A 269 -16.66 -8.75 -7.42
CA GLU A 269 -16.70 -7.80 -8.54
C GLU A 269 -17.81 -6.75 -8.38
N ARG A 270 -18.99 -7.18 -7.89
CA ARG A 270 -20.11 -6.28 -7.61
C ARG A 270 -19.79 -5.36 -6.44
N LEU A 271 -19.09 -5.85 -5.41
CA LEU A 271 -18.62 -5.02 -4.30
C LEU A 271 -17.70 -3.91 -4.81
N VAL A 272 -16.69 -4.25 -5.60
CA VAL A 272 -15.74 -3.28 -6.16
C VAL A 272 -16.47 -2.23 -7.01
N ARG A 273 -17.38 -2.65 -7.91
CA ARG A 273 -18.16 -1.71 -8.73
C ARG A 273 -19.06 -0.81 -7.90
N THR A 274 -19.66 -1.34 -6.82
CA THR A 274 -20.53 -0.56 -5.93
C THR A 274 -19.73 0.39 -5.07
N ALA A 275 -18.60 -0.06 -4.54
CA ALA A 275 -17.66 0.76 -3.79
C ALA A 275 -17.13 1.91 -4.64
N ARG A 276 -16.80 1.68 -5.92
CA ARG A 276 -16.40 2.75 -6.83
C ARG A 276 -17.48 3.80 -7.02
N ARG A 277 -18.71 3.39 -7.32
CA ARG A 277 -19.83 4.32 -7.46
C ARG A 277 -20.10 5.13 -6.19
N GLN A 278 -19.89 4.54 -5.02
CA GLN A 278 -20.01 5.25 -3.75
C GLN A 278 -18.86 6.24 -3.55
N ALA A 279 -17.62 5.81 -3.81
CA ALA A 279 -16.44 6.67 -3.72
C ALA A 279 -16.58 7.90 -4.63
N ASP A 280 -17.04 7.72 -5.87
CA ASP A 280 -17.29 8.81 -6.83
C ASP A 280 -18.30 9.84 -6.31
N ARG A 281 -19.40 9.39 -5.69
CA ARG A 281 -20.44 10.29 -5.16
C ARG A 281 -19.96 11.12 -3.97
N MET A 282 -19.02 10.57 -3.20
CA MET A 282 -18.52 11.18 -1.98
C MET A 282 -17.20 11.93 -2.18
N GLY A 283 -16.62 11.89 -3.39
CA GLY A 283 -15.27 12.39 -3.63
C GLY A 283 -14.22 11.67 -2.78
N ALA A 284 -14.47 10.41 -2.43
CA ALA A 284 -13.70 9.66 -1.44
C ALA A 284 -12.59 8.83 -2.08
N ARG A 285 -11.50 8.63 -1.33
CA ARG A 285 -10.45 7.68 -1.73
C ARG A 285 -10.98 6.24 -1.59
N LEU A 286 -10.59 5.35 -2.51
CA LEU A 286 -11.00 3.95 -2.51
C LEU A 286 -9.79 3.03 -2.42
N THR A 287 -9.75 2.21 -1.37
CA THR A 287 -8.77 1.13 -1.21
C THR A 287 -9.50 -0.21 -1.26
N ALA A 288 -8.97 -1.16 -2.03
CA ALA A 288 -9.43 -2.53 -2.07
C ALA A 288 -8.44 -3.43 -1.33
N ILE A 289 -8.94 -4.12 -0.29
CA ILE A 289 -8.12 -4.98 0.56
C ILE A 289 -8.42 -6.46 0.33
N TYR A 290 -7.37 -7.22 0.09
CA TYR A 290 -7.37 -8.67 0.15
C TYR A 290 -6.66 -9.13 1.42
N VAL A 291 -7.33 -9.94 2.26
CA VAL A 291 -6.68 -10.58 3.40
C VAL A 291 -6.28 -11.99 3.03
N GLU A 292 -4.98 -12.21 2.91
CA GLU A 292 -4.42 -13.52 2.65
C GLU A 292 -4.37 -14.32 3.96
N THR A 293 -5.20 -15.35 4.04
CA THR A 293 -5.28 -16.27 5.18
C THR A 293 -4.60 -17.59 4.83
N PRO A 294 -4.26 -18.46 5.81
CA PRO A 294 -3.74 -19.80 5.52
C PRO A 294 -4.64 -20.66 4.60
N ALA A 295 -5.93 -20.32 4.51
CA ALA A 295 -6.87 -20.95 3.59
C ALA A 295 -6.69 -20.53 2.12
N HIS A 296 -5.97 -19.43 1.83
CA HIS A 296 -5.68 -18.97 0.46
C HIS A 296 -4.99 -20.05 -0.38
N HIS A 297 -4.03 -20.78 0.20
CA HIS A 297 -3.36 -21.88 -0.49
C HIS A 297 -4.28 -23.06 -0.83
N ARG A 298 -5.47 -23.15 -0.20
CA ARG A 298 -6.47 -24.20 -0.44
C ARG A 298 -7.52 -23.79 -1.47
N LEU A 299 -7.45 -22.57 -2.00
CA LEU A 299 -8.36 -22.11 -3.04
C LEU A 299 -8.22 -22.97 -4.31
N SER A 300 -9.36 -23.34 -4.89
CA SER A 300 -9.42 -23.97 -6.20
C SER A 300 -8.76 -23.06 -7.26
N ARG A 301 -8.32 -23.66 -8.37
CA ARG A 301 -7.76 -22.91 -9.50
C ARG A 301 -8.73 -21.80 -9.96
N GLU A 302 -10.01 -22.13 -10.07
CA GLU A 302 -11.08 -21.18 -10.42
C GLU A 302 -11.23 -20.04 -9.39
N GLY A 303 -11.13 -20.34 -8.09
CA GLY A 303 -11.20 -19.32 -7.03
C GLY A 303 -9.99 -18.36 -7.04
N LYS A 304 -8.80 -18.84 -7.40
CA LYS A 304 -7.61 -18.00 -7.56
C LYS A 304 -7.71 -17.10 -8.81
N GLU A 305 -8.21 -17.64 -9.91
CA GLU A 305 -8.46 -16.88 -11.13
C GLU A 305 -9.52 -15.79 -10.91
N GLN A 306 -10.61 -16.09 -10.19
CA GLN A 306 -11.66 -15.13 -9.89
C GLN A 306 -11.15 -13.98 -8.99
N LEU A 307 -10.33 -14.30 -7.99
CA LEU A 307 -9.69 -13.29 -7.15
C LEU A 307 -8.79 -12.36 -7.97
N THR A 308 -7.95 -12.94 -8.84
CA THR A 308 -7.03 -12.18 -9.70
C THR A 308 -7.80 -11.22 -10.61
N ARG A 309 -8.86 -11.71 -11.28
CA ARG A 309 -9.76 -10.88 -12.09
C ARG A 309 -10.39 -9.73 -11.29
N THR A 310 -10.79 -10.00 -10.06
CA THR A 310 -11.37 -8.98 -9.18
C THR A 310 -10.33 -7.91 -8.77
N MET A 311 -9.10 -8.32 -8.45
CA MET A 311 -8.01 -7.39 -8.12
C MET A 311 -7.65 -6.50 -9.31
N GLU A 312 -7.59 -7.06 -10.51
CA GLU A 312 -7.40 -6.29 -11.73
C GLU A 312 -8.54 -5.31 -12.00
N LEU A 313 -9.80 -5.74 -11.80
CA LEU A 313 -10.96 -4.87 -11.94
C LEU A 313 -10.90 -3.69 -10.96
N ALA A 314 -10.51 -3.94 -9.71
CA ALA A 314 -10.35 -2.89 -8.71
C ALA A 314 -9.27 -1.88 -9.13
N ARG A 315 -8.11 -2.35 -9.61
CA ARG A 315 -7.04 -1.49 -10.13
C ARG A 315 -7.49 -0.68 -11.35
N LYS A 316 -8.20 -1.30 -12.31
CA LYS A 316 -8.76 -0.63 -13.50
C LYS A 316 -9.77 0.47 -13.13
N LEU A 317 -10.50 0.30 -12.02
CA LEU A 317 -11.45 1.29 -11.50
C LEU A 317 -10.79 2.35 -10.60
N GLY A 318 -9.45 2.37 -10.52
CA GLY A 318 -8.70 3.37 -9.76
C GLY A 318 -8.74 3.15 -8.24
N ALA A 319 -9.01 1.92 -7.77
CA ALA A 319 -8.83 1.58 -6.37
C ALA A 319 -7.35 1.27 -6.07
N GLU A 320 -6.85 1.76 -4.95
CA GLU A 320 -5.55 1.35 -4.41
C GLU A 320 -5.64 -0.09 -3.92
N MET A 321 -4.78 -0.97 -4.44
CA MET A 321 -4.81 -2.40 -4.13
C MET A 321 -3.84 -2.73 -3.01
N VAL A 322 -4.35 -3.32 -1.92
CA VAL A 322 -3.53 -3.76 -0.80
C VAL A 322 -3.80 -5.21 -0.43
N THR A 323 -2.73 -5.96 -0.18
CA THR A 323 -2.82 -7.35 0.31
C THR A 323 -2.17 -7.44 1.68
N VAL A 324 -2.93 -7.93 2.67
CA VAL A 324 -2.51 -8.05 4.06
C VAL A 324 -2.54 -9.53 4.45
N PHE A 325 -1.49 -10.01 5.11
CA PHE A 325 -1.47 -11.37 5.66
C PHE A 325 -2.07 -11.36 7.06
N GLY A 326 -3.00 -12.29 7.33
CA GLY A 326 -3.69 -12.34 8.62
C GLY A 326 -4.33 -13.68 8.93
N PHE A 327 -4.47 -13.98 10.23
CA PHE A 327 -5.15 -15.19 10.70
C PHE A 327 -6.67 -15.03 10.76
N GLY A 328 -7.16 -13.79 10.87
CA GLY A 328 -8.57 -13.43 10.88
C GLY A 328 -8.87 -12.31 9.90
N ILE A 329 -9.89 -12.48 9.06
CA ILE A 329 -10.25 -11.48 8.03
C ILE A 329 -10.74 -10.20 8.70
N ALA A 330 -11.70 -10.27 9.61
CA ALA A 330 -12.28 -9.12 10.29
C ALA A 330 -11.22 -8.31 11.06
N SER A 331 -10.41 -8.97 11.89
CA SER A 331 -9.37 -8.30 12.68
C SER A 331 -8.33 -7.61 11.80
N SER A 332 -7.89 -8.27 10.72
CA SER A 332 -6.88 -7.70 9.82
C SER A 332 -7.42 -6.52 9.01
N VAL A 333 -8.68 -6.58 8.58
CA VAL A 333 -9.37 -5.46 7.93
C VAL A 333 -9.50 -4.28 8.89
N LEU A 334 -9.89 -4.52 10.15
CA LEU A 334 -10.03 -3.46 11.15
C LEU A 334 -8.70 -2.83 11.56
N ASP A 335 -7.66 -3.64 11.75
CA ASP A 335 -6.31 -3.15 12.06
C ASP A 335 -5.76 -2.29 10.92
N TYR A 336 -5.97 -2.73 9.67
CA TYR A 336 -5.63 -1.93 8.50
C TYR A 336 -6.45 -0.64 8.44
N ALA A 337 -7.76 -0.74 8.68
CA ALA A 337 -8.68 0.39 8.63
C ALA A 337 -8.32 1.48 9.64
N ARG A 338 -7.98 1.10 10.88
CA ARG A 338 -7.57 2.04 11.93
C ARG A 338 -6.23 2.72 11.64
N ARG A 339 -5.26 1.98 11.08
CA ARG A 339 -3.93 2.54 10.74
C ARG A 339 -3.96 3.53 9.59
N ASN A 340 -4.91 3.35 8.67
CA ASN A 340 -5.02 4.15 7.45
C ASN A 340 -6.23 5.10 7.46
N ASN A 341 -6.80 5.39 8.63
CA ASN A 341 -7.94 6.31 8.80
C ASN A 341 -9.14 6.04 7.87
N ILE A 342 -9.46 4.76 7.66
CA ILE A 342 -10.63 4.37 6.87
C ILE A 342 -11.89 4.78 7.63
N THR A 343 -12.77 5.54 6.97
CA THR A 343 -14.04 6.00 7.54
C THR A 343 -15.16 5.00 7.32
N ARG A 344 -15.14 4.28 6.18
CA ARG A 344 -16.19 3.31 5.80
C ARG A 344 -15.62 2.02 5.25
N ILE A 345 -16.14 0.89 5.72
CA ILE A 345 -15.80 -0.45 5.27
C ILE A 345 -16.99 -1.03 4.49
N ILE A 346 -16.75 -1.44 3.24
CA ILE A 346 -17.72 -2.13 2.40
C ILE A 346 -17.38 -3.62 2.38
N VAL A 347 -18.35 -4.44 2.81
CA VAL A 347 -18.25 -5.90 2.81
C VAL A 347 -19.46 -6.56 2.17
N GLY A 348 -19.24 -7.73 1.58
CA GLY A 348 -20.32 -8.57 1.07
C GLY A 348 -20.90 -9.48 2.14
N LYS A 349 -22.21 -9.68 2.11
CA LYS A 349 -22.86 -10.71 2.92
C LYS A 349 -22.38 -12.09 2.44
N THR A 350 -21.78 -12.88 3.34
CA THR A 350 -21.37 -14.25 2.99
C THR A 350 -22.60 -15.15 3.04
N LEU A 351 -22.89 -15.88 1.96
CA LEU A 351 -24.01 -16.83 1.89
C LEU A 351 -23.61 -18.16 2.53
N ARG A 352 -23.55 -18.24 3.87
CA ARG A 352 -23.37 -19.52 4.59
C ARG A 352 -24.70 -19.97 5.21
N PRO A 353 -24.93 -21.30 5.36
CA PRO A 353 -26.08 -21.81 6.08
C PRO A 353 -25.98 -21.44 7.58
N ARG A 354 -27.10 -21.03 8.18
CA ARG A 354 -27.20 -20.48 9.55
C ARG A 354 -26.52 -21.31 10.65
N TRP A 355 -26.44 -22.63 10.50
CA TRP A 355 -25.77 -23.49 11.48
C TRP A 355 -24.23 -23.34 11.46
N GLN A 356 -23.64 -23.01 10.30
CA GLN A 356 -22.21 -22.72 10.19
C GLN A 356 -21.85 -21.35 10.75
N GLU A 357 -22.75 -20.37 10.58
CA GLU A 357 -22.60 -19.04 11.20
C GLU A 357 -22.59 -19.14 12.74
N TYR A 358 -23.42 -20.03 13.31
CA TYR A 358 -23.44 -20.30 14.74
C TYR A 358 -22.17 -21.00 15.26
N LEU A 359 -21.54 -21.86 14.44
CA LEU A 359 -20.37 -22.66 14.86
C LEU A 359 -19.02 -21.95 14.64
N PHE A 360 -18.91 -21.14 13.57
CA PHE A 360 -17.65 -20.51 13.15
C PHE A 360 -17.67 -18.97 13.23
N GLY A 361 -18.80 -18.36 13.57
CA GLY A 361 -19.01 -16.92 13.57
C GLY A 361 -19.20 -16.34 12.16
N SER A 362 -19.75 -15.13 12.10
CA SER A 362 -19.88 -14.33 10.88
C SER A 362 -18.80 -13.25 10.86
N ILE A 363 -18.04 -13.18 9.77
CA ILE A 363 -17.01 -12.13 9.55
C ILE A 363 -17.67 -10.74 9.60
N VAL A 364 -18.90 -10.63 9.08
CA VAL A 364 -19.67 -9.39 9.06
C VAL A 364 -20.08 -8.99 10.48
N ASP A 365 -20.52 -9.95 11.30
CA ASP A 365 -20.93 -9.65 12.68
C ASP A 365 -19.73 -9.21 13.51
N GLN A 366 -18.57 -9.86 13.31
CA GLN A 366 -17.32 -9.45 13.96
C GLN A 366 -16.89 -8.05 13.52
N LEU A 367 -17.01 -7.73 12.22
CA LEU A 367 -16.72 -6.38 11.72
C LEU A 367 -17.65 -5.33 12.31
N ILE A 368 -18.96 -5.60 12.39
CA ILE A 368 -19.95 -4.67 12.95
C ILE A 368 -19.72 -4.47 14.46
N HIS A 369 -19.36 -5.52 15.19
CA HIS A 369 -19.13 -5.43 16.63
C HIS A 369 -17.83 -4.69 16.97
N ASP A 370 -16.76 -4.97 16.22
CA ASP A 370 -15.41 -4.48 16.52
C ASP A 370 -15.04 -3.19 15.73
N SER A 371 -15.92 -2.67 14.87
CA SER A 371 -15.63 -1.48 14.02
C SER A 371 -15.49 -0.17 14.79
N GLY A 372 -16.09 -0.06 15.98
CA GLY A 372 -16.08 1.17 16.76
C GLY A 372 -16.74 2.33 16.00
N THR A 373 -15.97 3.35 15.64
CA THR A 373 -16.46 4.54 14.91
C THR A 373 -16.45 4.39 13.39
N ILE A 374 -16.02 3.25 12.85
CA ILE A 374 -15.94 3.00 11.41
C ILE A 374 -17.30 2.47 10.92
N ASP A 375 -17.89 3.11 9.92
CA ASP A 375 -19.16 2.67 9.34
C ASP A 375 -18.95 1.38 8.54
N VAL A 376 -19.78 0.36 8.78
CA VAL A 376 -19.74 -0.90 8.02
C VAL A 376 -20.97 -0.98 7.10
N TYR A 377 -20.73 -1.02 5.78
CA TYR A 377 -21.76 -1.15 4.77
C TYR A 377 -21.78 -2.55 4.18
N VAL A 378 -22.90 -3.26 4.38
CA VAL A 378 -23.06 -4.66 3.95
C VAL A 378 -23.88 -4.72 2.68
N ILE A 379 -23.27 -5.21 1.59
CA ILE A 379 -23.95 -5.41 0.31
C ILE A 379 -24.42 -6.86 0.22
N SER A 380 -25.73 -7.05 0.01
CA SER A 380 -26.33 -8.36 -0.24
C SER A 380 -26.33 -8.71 -1.74
N ALA A 381 -26.21 -10.00 -2.04
CA ALA A 381 -26.53 -10.53 -3.37
C ALA A 381 -28.05 -10.58 -3.54
N GLU A 382 -28.57 -10.28 -4.74
CA GLU A 382 -29.98 -10.54 -5.05
C GLU A 382 -30.28 -12.04 -5.11
N GLU A 383 -31.49 -12.39 -4.71
CA GLU A 383 -32.01 -13.75 -4.67
C GLU A 383 -31.91 -14.45 -6.04
N HIS A 384 -31.69 -15.77 -6.00
CA HIS A 384 -31.71 -16.73 -7.13
C HIS A 384 -30.38 -17.01 -7.85
N THR A 385 -29.33 -17.29 -7.10
CA THR A 385 -28.47 -18.42 -7.50
C THR A 385 -28.35 -19.33 -6.29
N PRO A 386 -29.08 -20.47 -6.23
CA PRO A 386 -28.75 -21.48 -5.25
C PRO A 386 -27.34 -21.93 -5.58
N GLN A 387 -26.36 -21.43 -4.82
CA GLN A 387 -25.03 -22.01 -4.85
C GLN A 387 -25.22 -23.48 -4.48
N MET A 388 -25.01 -24.36 -5.46
CA MET A 388 -24.91 -25.79 -5.20
C MET A 388 -23.91 -25.96 -4.06
N ILE A 389 -24.28 -26.83 -3.12
CA ILE A 389 -23.44 -27.30 -2.03
C ILE A 389 -22.19 -27.91 -2.66
N GLY A 390 -21.17 -27.10 -2.87
CA GLY A 390 -19.88 -27.51 -3.37
C GLY A 390 -18.84 -26.78 -2.54
N ASP A 391 -18.76 -27.11 -1.24
CA ASP A 391 -17.64 -26.68 -0.38
C ASP A 391 -17.64 -27.29 1.05
N ILE A 392 -18.47 -28.30 1.35
CA ILE A 392 -18.25 -29.11 2.57
C ILE A 392 -17.03 -30.04 2.36
N GLU A 393 -16.72 -30.41 1.12
CA GLU A 393 -15.52 -31.20 0.78
C GLU A 393 -14.20 -30.41 0.88
N HIS A 394 -14.24 -29.07 0.78
CA HIS A 394 -13.02 -28.25 0.78
C HIS A 394 -12.64 -27.70 2.17
N LEU A 395 -13.57 -27.66 3.13
CA LEU A 395 -13.30 -27.23 4.51
C LEU A 395 -12.72 -28.35 5.40
N LEU A 396 -12.87 -29.60 4.98
CA LEU A 396 -12.31 -30.76 5.67
C LEU A 396 -11.62 -31.62 4.58
N PRO A 397 -10.30 -31.86 4.61
CA PRO A 397 -9.64 -32.67 3.59
C PRO A 397 -10.17 -34.10 3.63
N ALA A 398 -10.35 -34.76 2.48
CA ALA A 398 -10.57 -36.21 2.46
C ALA A 398 -9.31 -36.88 3.02
N ALA A 399 -9.39 -37.46 4.21
CA ALA A 399 -8.25 -38.20 4.76
C ALA A 399 -8.06 -39.47 3.91
N PRO A 400 -6.81 -39.83 3.54
CA PRO A 400 -6.57 -41.06 2.81
C PRO A 400 -7.15 -42.26 3.59
N PRO A 401 -7.66 -43.30 2.90
CA PRO A 401 -8.32 -44.44 3.55
C PRO A 401 -7.43 -45.12 4.61
N ALA A 402 -6.11 -45.05 4.44
CA ALA A 402 -5.12 -45.55 5.40
C ALA A 402 -5.20 -44.90 6.80
N ASP A 403 -5.68 -43.65 6.89
CA ASP A 403 -5.81 -42.94 8.17
C ASP A 403 -6.98 -43.47 9.00
N TYR A 404 -8.07 -43.87 8.34
CA TYR A 404 -9.22 -44.53 8.98
C TYR A 404 -8.88 -45.95 9.41
N VAL A 405 -8.04 -46.66 8.65
CA VAL A 405 -7.52 -47.97 9.05
C VAL A 405 -6.66 -47.85 10.29
N ALA A 406 -5.78 -46.84 10.37
CA ALA A 406 -4.97 -46.60 11.57
C ALA A 406 -5.83 -46.28 12.81
N ALA A 407 -6.91 -45.51 12.63
CA ALA A 407 -7.89 -45.28 13.68
C ALA A 407 -8.55 -46.59 14.15
N LEU A 408 -9.00 -47.43 13.22
CA LEU A 408 -9.63 -48.71 13.53
C LEU A 408 -8.68 -49.64 14.31
N VAL A 409 -7.44 -49.77 13.84
CA VAL A 409 -6.40 -50.59 14.50
C VAL A 409 -6.14 -50.11 15.92
N LEU A 410 -6.04 -48.79 16.13
CA LEU A 410 -5.80 -48.24 17.45
C LEU A 410 -6.98 -48.48 18.40
N VAL A 411 -8.22 -48.30 17.93
CA VAL A 411 -9.42 -48.58 18.73
C VAL A 411 -9.50 -50.07 19.06
N SER A 412 -9.24 -50.96 18.11
CA SER A 412 -9.20 -52.40 18.36
C SER A 412 -8.14 -52.77 19.40
N LEU A 413 -6.95 -52.16 19.35
CA LEU A 413 -5.91 -52.36 20.35
C LEU A 413 -6.37 -51.92 21.75
N VAL A 414 -7.05 -50.77 21.85
CA VAL A 414 -7.62 -50.29 23.11
C VAL A 414 -8.70 -51.24 23.64
N VAL A 415 -9.56 -51.79 22.78
CA VAL A 415 -10.56 -52.79 23.17
C VAL A 415 -9.89 -54.07 23.69
N VAL A 416 -8.88 -54.60 22.99
CA VAL A 416 -8.16 -55.80 23.44
C VAL A 416 -7.48 -55.55 24.79
N LEU A 417 -6.76 -54.43 24.94
CA LEU A 417 -6.11 -54.07 26.18
C LEU A 417 -7.14 -53.89 27.32
N GLY A 418 -8.22 -53.15 27.04
CA GLY A 418 -9.32 -52.92 27.97
C GLY A 418 -9.94 -54.22 28.45
N TRP A 419 -10.11 -55.21 27.57
CA TRP A 419 -10.70 -56.50 27.91
C TRP A 419 -9.87 -57.27 28.96
N PHE A 420 -8.54 -57.22 28.87
CA PHE A 420 -7.66 -57.88 29.86
C PHE A 420 -7.64 -57.20 31.23
N ILE A 421 -7.85 -55.89 31.28
CA ILE A 421 -7.75 -55.09 32.51
C ILE A 421 -9.11 -54.72 33.12
N ARG A 422 -10.23 -55.08 32.47
CA ARG A 422 -11.59 -54.67 32.86
C ARG A 422 -11.97 -55.08 34.28
N ASP A 423 -11.45 -56.20 34.76
CA ASP A 423 -11.77 -56.71 36.10
C ASP A 423 -11.01 -55.95 37.21
N PHE A 424 -10.02 -55.14 36.83
CA PHE A 424 -9.16 -54.38 37.74
C PHE A 424 -9.44 -52.86 37.74
N ILE A 425 -10.23 -52.36 36.77
CA ILE A 425 -10.40 -50.92 36.52
C ILE A 425 -11.89 -50.58 36.35
N SER A 426 -12.33 -49.42 36.85
CA SER A 426 -13.70 -48.96 36.67
C SER A 426 -14.03 -48.66 35.19
N PRO A 427 -15.29 -48.85 34.74
CA PRO A 427 -15.71 -48.51 33.38
C PRO A 427 -15.39 -47.06 32.97
N THR A 428 -15.49 -46.11 33.89
CA THR A 428 -15.17 -44.69 33.66
C THR A 428 -13.70 -44.48 33.30
N ASN A 429 -12.78 -45.22 33.92
CA ASN A 429 -11.34 -45.12 33.61
C ASN A 429 -11.00 -45.79 32.28
N LEU A 430 -11.72 -46.84 31.89
CA LEU A 430 -11.60 -47.45 30.57
C LEU A 430 -11.97 -46.47 29.44
N ALA A 431 -12.98 -45.61 29.65
CA ALA A 431 -13.34 -44.56 28.69
C ALA A 431 -12.19 -43.58 28.41
N MET A 432 -11.33 -43.31 29.39
CA MET A 432 -10.16 -42.43 29.19
C MET A 432 -9.14 -43.00 28.21
N LEU A 433 -9.04 -44.33 28.08
CA LEU A 433 -8.16 -44.96 27.08
C LEU A 433 -8.65 -44.72 25.65
N PHE A 434 -9.97 -44.72 25.43
CA PHE A 434 -10.55 -44.36 24.14
C PHE A 434 -10.33 -42.88 23.82
N LEU A 435 -10.45 -42.02 24.82
CA LEU A 435 -10.14 -40.59 24.67
C LEU A 435 -8.66 -40.37 24.31
N LEU A 436 -7.75 -41.12 24.92
CA LEU A 436 -6.33 -41.10 24.57
C LEU A 436 -6.10 -41.51 23.10
N ALA A 437 -6.79 -42.54 22.62
CA ALA A 437 -6.70 -42.95 21.21
C ALA A 437 -7.17 -41.85 20.25
N VAL A 438 -8.26 -41.14 20.58
CA VAL A 438 -8.74 -39.98 19.82
C VAL A 438 -7.67 -38.89 19.76
N VAL A 439 -7.00 -38.59 20.87
CA VAL A 439 -5.91 -37.60 20.94
C VAL A 439 -4.75 -37.99 20.03
N VAL A 440 -4.31 -39.25 20.08
CA VAL A 440 -3.19 -39.76 19.27
C VAL A 440 -3.50 -39.65 17.76
N ILE A 441 -4.72 -40.03 17.36
CA ILE A 441 -5.15 -39.91 15.96
C ILE A 441 -5.30 -38.46 15.54
N ALA A 442 -5.84 -37.59 16.40
CA ALA A 442 -5.92 -36.15 16.12
C ALA A 442 -4.54 -35.54 15.84
N PHE A 443 -3.54 -35.91 16.64
CA PHE A 443 -2.18 -35.39 16.51
C PHE A 443 -1.46 -35.90 15.26
N ARG A 444 -1.64 -37.18 14.90
CA ARG A 444 -0.89 -37.79 13.79
C ARG A 444 -1.61 -37.73 12.45
N ARG A 445 -2.94 -37.85 12.42
CA ARG A 445 -3.74 -38.07 11.21
C ARG A 445 -4.81 -36.98 10.97
N GLY A 446 -5.04 -36.08 11.94
CA GLY A 446 -5.89 -34.90 11.77
C GLY A 446 -7.36 -35.09 12.18
N LEU A 447 -8.18 -34.06 11.91
CA LEU A 447 -9.52 -33.88 12.48
C LEU A 447 -10.52 -34.98 12.11
N ARG A 448 -10.62 -35.34 10.83
CA ARG A 448 -11.60 -36.32 10.34
C ARG A 448 -11.38 -37.73 10.88
N PRO A 449 -10.15 -38.31 10.81
CA PRO A 449 -9.86 -39.59 11.44
C PRO A 449 -10.10 -39.56 12.95
N ALA A 450 -9.87 -38.44 13.63
CA ALA A 450 -10.11 -38.31 15.07
C ALA A 450 -11.61 -38.31 15.42
N ILE A 451 -12.45 -37.61 14.65
CA ILE A 451 -13.92 -37.67 14.81
C ILE A 451 -14.42 -39.09 14.58
N PHE A 452 -13.94 -39.76 13.52
CA PHE A 452 -14.26 -41.16 13.25
C PHE A 452 -13.82 -42.08 14.40
N THR A 453 -12.61 -41.87 14.94
CA THR A 453 -12.09 -42.59 16.11
C THR A 453 -12.97 -42.38 17.33
N ALA A 454 -13.48 -41.17 17.56
CA ALA A 454 -14.36 -40.87 18.69
C ALA A 454 -15.70 -41.60 18.54
N VAL A 455 -16.31 -41.59 17.36
CA VAL A 455 -17.58 -42.29 17.09
C VAL A 455 -17.40 -43.80 17.27
N ILE A 456 -16.41 -44.40 16.63
CA ILE A 456 -16.14 -45.84 16.77
C ILE A 456 -15.73 -46.19 18.20
N GLY A 457 -14.97 -45.33 18.87
CA GLY A 457 -14.56 -45.51 20.26
C GLY A 457 -15.75 -45.52 21.21
N VAL A 458 -16.72 -44.61 21.06
CA VAL A 458 -17.97 -44.63 21.84
C VAL A 458 -18.75 -45.93 21.58
N LEU A 459 -18.92 -46.31 20.31
CA LEU A 459 -19.66 -47.53 19.95
C LEU A 459 -18.99 -48.79 20.48
N ALA A 460 -17.66 -48.87 20.39
CA ALA A 460 -16.89 -49.99 20.92
C ALA A 460 -16.93 -50.02 22.45
N PHE A 461 -16.86 -48.85 23.10
CA PHE A 461 -16.95 -48.77 24.54
C PHE A 461 -18.33 -49.23 25.07
N ASP A 462 -19.41 -48.77 24.44
CA ASP A 462 -20.78 -49.20 24.77
C ASP A 462 -20.95 -50.71 24.61
N PHE A 463 -20.53 -51.26 23.46
CA PHE A 463 -20.71 -52.67 23.15
C PHE A 463 -19.88 -53.62 24.03
N PHE A 464 -18.64 -53.27 24.39
CA PHE A 464 -17.73 -54.20 25.08
C PHE A 464 -17.64 -53.98 26.60
N PHE A 465 -17.90 -52.76 27.09
CA PHE A 465 -17.56 -52.37 28.47
C PHE A 465 -18.75 -51.82 29.28
N VAL A 466 -19.91 -51.60 28.68
CA VAL A 466 -21.14 -51.18 29.39
C VAL A 466 -22.07 -52.37 29.59
N PRO A 467 -22.52 -52.68 30.82
CA PRO A 467 -23.50 -53.74 31.06
C PRO A 467 -24.91 -53.34 30.56
N PRO A 468 -25.69 -54.26 29.96
CA PRO A 468 -25.33 -55.63 29.58
C PRO A 468 -24.33 -55.67 28.41
N TYR A 469 -23.28 -56.47 28.54
CA TYR A 469 -22.21 -56.55 27.53
C TYR A 469 -22.72 -57.14 26.21
N LEU A 470 -22.07 -56.75 25.11
CA LEU A 470 -22.37 -57.20 23.74
C LEU A 470 -23.76 -56.80 23.24
N THR A 471 -24.34 -55.72 23.79
CA THR A 471 -25.59 -55.13 23.30
C THR A 471 -25.56 -53.61 23.43
N PHE A 472 -26.24 -52.91 22.50
CA PHE A 472 -26.36 -51.45 22.49
C PHE A 472 -27.53 -50.95 23.36
N ARG A 473 -27.90 -51.69 24.40
CA ARG A 473 -29.04 -51.36 25.27
C ARG A 473 -28.58 -50.47 26.42
N VAL A 474 -28.60 -49.16 26.18
CA VAL A 474 -28.30 -48.15 27.20
C VAL A 474 -29.44 -48.11 28.22
N THR A 475 -29.21 -48.75 29.37
CA THR A 475 -30.19 -48.80 30.48
C THR A 475 -29.88 -47.77 31.56
N ASP A 476 -28.64 -47.28 31.62
CA ASP A 476 -28.15 -46.32 32.61
C ASP A 476 -27.89 -44.94 31.99
N THR A 477 -28.49 -43.89 32.55
CA THR A 477 -28.33 -42.50 32.11
C THR A 477 -26.94 -41.94 32.41
N GLU A 478 -26.19 -42.56 33.32
CA GLU A 478 -24.80 -42.18 33.65
C GLU A 478 -23.85 -42.33 32.45
N TYR A 479 -24.04 -43.37 31.63
CA TYR A 479 -23.20 -43.61 30.46
C TYR A 479 -23.48 -42.62 29.32
N LEU A 480 -24.70 -42.12 29.19
CA LEU A 480 -25.03 -41.08 28.19
C LEU A 480 -24.24 -39.79 28.42
N ILE A 481 -24.05 -39.39 29.69
CA ILE A 481 -23.24 -38.22 30.05
C ILE A 481 -21.78 -38.46 29.68
N THR A 482 -21.27 -39.66 29.93
CA THR A 482 -19.89 -40.05 29.58
C THR A 482 -19.68 -40.05 28.07
N PHE A 483 -20.64 -40.54 27.28
CA PHE A 483 -20.57 -40.51 25.81
C PHE A 483 -20.57 -39.08 25.26
N ALA A 484 -21.47 -38.24 25.76
CA ALA A 484 -21.52 -36.83 25.39
C ALA A 484 -20.21 -36.11 25.76
N GLY A 485 -19.70 -36.35 26.97
CA GLY A 485 -18.42 -35.81 27.44
C GLY A 485 -17.24 -36.26 26.57
N MET A 486 -17.17 -37.54 26.20
CA MET A 486 -16.08 -38.06 25.37
C MET A 486 -16.12 -37.49 23.94
N ILE A 487 -17.31 -37.29 23.37
CA ILE A 487 -17.47 -36.61 22.08
C ILE A 487 -17.05 -35.14 22.17
N ILE A 488 -17.47 -34.42 23.21
CA ILE A 488 -17.13 -33.00 23.42
C ILE A 488 -15.62 -32.84 23.62
N VAL A 489 -15.01 -33.62 24.51
CA VAL A 489 -13.57 -33.53 24.79
C VAL A 489 -12.76 -33.97 23.57
N GLY A 490 -13.17 -35.04 22.87
CA GLY A 490 -12.56 -35.47 21.61
C GLY A 490 -12.61 -34.37 20.54
N ALA A 491 -13.75 -33.69 20.39
CA ALA A 491 -13.91 -32.58 19.46
C ALA A 491 -13.04 -31.37 19.85
N LEU A 492 -13.03 -30.99 21.13
CA LEU A 492 -12.21 -29.89 21.65
C LEU A 492 -10.72 -30.13 21.45
N VAL A 493 -10.22 -31.32 21.82
CA VAL A 493 -8.82 -31.72 21.61
C VAL A 493 -8.49 -31.67 20.12
N SER A 494 -9.38 -32.18 19.26
CA SER A 494 -9.15 -32.21 17.83
C SER A 494 -9.08 -30.82 17.19
N ILE A 495 -9.90 -29.87 17.65
CA ILE A 495 -9.85 -28.46 17.23
C ILE A 495 -8.53 -27.81 17.66
N LEU A 496 -8.13 -28.01 18.93
CA LEU A 496 -6.90 -27.43 19.47
C LEU A 496 -5.65 -27.96 18.75
N VAL A 497 -5.60 -29.26 18.50
CA VAL A 497 -4.50 -29.92 17.79
C VAL A 497 -4.44 -29.47 16.32
N THR A 498 -5.59 -29.34 15.66
CA THR A 498 -5.65 -28.82 14.28
C THR A 498 -5.12 -27.40 14.20
N ARG A 499 -5.53 -26.52 15.13
CA ARG A 499 -5.01 -25.14 15.21
C ARG A 499 -3.50 -25.09 15.49
N ALA A 500 -3.00 -25.92 16.40
CA ALA A 500 -1.58 -26.00 16.70
C ALA A 500 -0.75 -26.46 15.49
N ARG A 501 -1.27 -27.44 14.73
CA ARG A 501 -0.64 -27.93 13.50
C ARG A 501 -0.61 -26.87 12.40
N ASP A 502 -1.72 -26.19 12.16
CA ASP A 502 -1.80 -25.11 11.16
C ASP A 502 -0.81 -23.97 11.51
N ASN A 503 -0.70 -23.62 12.79
CA ASN A 503 0.28 -22.63 13.27
C ASN A 503 1.73 -23.09 13.06
N ALA A 504 2.04 -24.36 13.31
CA ALA A 504 3.38 -24.92 13.12
C ALA A 504 3.79 -24.97 11.64
N ILE A 505 2.88 -25.40 10.75
CA ILE A 505 3.13 -25.42 9.30
C ILE A 505 3.35 -24.01 8.77
N ALA A 506 2.53 -23.04 9.20
CA ALA A 506 2.70 -21.63 8.81
C ALA A 506 4.01 -21.03 9.33
N ALA A 507 4.45 -21.37 10.54
CA ALA A 507 5.75 -20.96 11.08
C ALA A 507 6.92 -21.55 10.26
N GLN A 508 6.83 -22.83 9.92
CA GLN A 508 7.89 -23.53 9.17
C GLN A 508 7.99 -23.06 7.71
N ARG A 509 6.88 -22.61 7.10
CA ARG A 509 6.88 -21.98 5.77
C ARG A 509 7.58 -20.63 5.78
N ARG A 510 7.32 -19.80 6.79
CA ARG A 510 8.02 -18.51 6.98
C ARG A 510 9.54 -18.70 7.08
N GLU A 511 9.97 -19.75 7.76
CA GLU A 511 11.39 -20.10 7.88
C GLU A 511 11.99 -20.51 6.52
N LYS A 512 11.29 -21.33 5.73
CA LYS A 512 11.75 -21.76 4.40
C LYS A 512 11.78 -20.63 3.36
N GLU A 513 10.76 -19.79 3.31
CA GLU A 513 10.68 -18.64 2.39
C GLU A 513 11.79 -17.63 2.67
N THR A 514 12.01 -17.31 3.95
CA THR A 514 13.08 -16.39 4.37
C THR A 514 14.46 -17.00 4.15
N GLY A 515 14.63 -18.30 4.45
CA GLY A 515 15.91 -19.00 4.28
C GLY A 515 16.37 -19.13 2.83
N THR A 516 15.44 -19.31 1.89
CA THR A 516 15.77 -19.46 0.46
C THR A 516 16.23 -18.13 -0.16
N LEU A 517 15.52 -17.04 0.11
CA LEU A 517 15.93 -15.69 -0.35
C LEU A 517 17.22 -15.22 0.33
N TYR A 518 17.44 -15.59 1.60
CA TYR A 518 18.69 -15.29 2.30
C TYR A 518 19.88 -16.06 1.72
N ALA A 519 19.69 -17.34 1.36
CA ALA A 519 20.72 -18.14 0.71
C ALA A 519 21.12 -17.55 -0.65
N LEU A 520 20.14 -17.15 -1.48
CA LEU A 520 20.39 -16.46 -2.75
C LEU A 520 21.17 -15.16 -2.55
N SER A 521 20.73 -14.30 -1.64
CA SER A 521 21.38 -13.02 -1.38
C SER A 521 22.85 -13.20 -0.94
N ARG A 522 23.12 -14.19 -0.09
CA ARG A 522 24.48 -14.55 0.34
C ARG A 522 25.34 -15.06 -0.81
N ASP A 523 24.81 -15.96 -1.64
CA ASP A 523 25.55 -16.52 -2.78
C ASP A 523 25.87 -15.44 -3.83
N LEU A 524 24.92 -14.52 -4.09
CA LEU A 524 25.13 -13.37 -4.98
C LEU A 524 26.09 -12.33 -4.38
N ALA A 525 26.12 -12.18 -3.06
CA ALA A 525 27.07 -11.28 -2.37
C ALA A 525 28.51 -11.82 -2.40
N ALA A 526 28.69 -13.14 -2.31
CA ALA A 526 29.99 -13.80 -2.34
C ALA A 526 30.54 -14.03 -3.77
N ALA A 527 29.73 -13.81 -4.80
CA ALA A 527 30.12 -14.03 -6.19
C ALA A 527 31.19 -13.01 -6.65
N PRO A 528 32.37 -13.47 -7.13
CA PRO A 528 33.50 -12.59 -7.47
C PRO A 528 33.39 -11.92 -8.85
N ASP A 529 32.63 -12.52 -9.79
CA ASP A 529 32.53 -12.06 -11.16
C ASP A 529 31.09 -12.21 -11.72
N GLU A 530 30.85 -11.63 -12.91
CA GLU A 530 29.53 -11.67 -13.57
C GLU A 530 29.07 -13.11 -13.87
N SER A 531 29.99 -14.02 -14.20
CA SER A 531 29.67 -15.40 -14.53
C SER A 531 29.18 -16.18 -13.30
N ALA A 532 29.79 -15.95 -12.14
CA ALA A 532 29.41 -16.54 -10.87
C ALA A 532 28.04 -16.05 -10.40
N ILE A 533 27.73 -14.76 -10.61
CA ILE A 533 26.41 -14.18 -10.32
C ILE A 533 25.32 -14.85 -11.17
N ILE A 534 25.58 -14.98 -12.47
CA ILE A 534 24.65 -15.59 -13.42
C ILE A 534 24.46 -17.08 -13.12
N ALA A 535 25.53 -17.80 -12.81
CA ALA A 535 25.47 -19.22 -12.44
C ALA A 535 24.71 -19.44 -11.12
N ALA A 536 24.86 -18.54 -10.14
CA ALA A 536 24.09 -18.59 -8.90
C ALA A 536 22.60 -18.34 -9.16
N GLY A 537 22.26 -17.28 -9.89
CA GLY A 537 20.87 -16.95 -10.23
C GLY A 537 20.14 -18.06 -10.98
N THR A 538 20.76 -18.60 -12.04
CA THR A 538 20.17 -19.67 -12.86
C THR A 538 20.02 -20.98 -12.06
N ARG A 539 20.98 -21.32 -11.20
CA ARG A 539 20.91 -22.49 -10.30
C ARG A 539 19.76 -22.36 -9.29
N HIS A 540 19.57 -21.19 -8.70
CA HIS A 540 18.48 -20.95 -7.74
C HIS A 540 17.10 -20.98 -8.42
N ILE A 541 16.96 -20.41 -9.63
CA ILE A 541 15.72 -20.51 -10.42
C ILE A 541 15.39 -21.97 -10.75
N SER A 542 16.40 -22.75 -11.17
CA SER A 542 16.23 -24.18 -11.42
C SER A 542 15.90 -24.97 -10.14
N GLY A 543 16.52 -24.63 -9.01
CA GLY A 543 16.26 -25.29 -7.73
C GLY A 543 14.89 -25.00 -7.13
N ILE A 544 14.37 -23.78 -7.29
CA ILE A 544 13.07 -23.34 -6.74
C ILE A 544 11.92 -23.80 -7.64
N PHE A 545 12.03 -23.56 -8.95
CA PHE A 545 10.92 -23.74 -9.88
C PHE A 545 11.06 -24.99 -10.77
N GLY A 546 12.24 -25.60 -10.84
CA GLY A 546 12.55 -26.61 -11.85
C GLY A 546 12.64 -26.04 -13.26
N TRP A 547 12.67 -24.71 -13.42
CA TRP A 547 12.60 -24.03 -14.71
C TRP A 547 13.98 -23.87 -15.34
N GLU A 548 13.98 -23.79 -16.67
CA GLU A 548 15.18 -23.42 -17.40
C GLU A 548 15.28 -21.89 -17.47
N SER A 549 16.50 -21.37 -17.35
CA SER A 549 16.74 -19.93 -17.37
C SER A 549 17.98 -19.59 -18.18
N VAL A 550 17.96 -18.41 -18.78
CA VAL A 550 19.02 -17.85 -19.61
C VAL A 550 19.21 -16.39 -19.22
N VAL A 551 20.45 -15.93 -19.14
CA VAL A 551 20.73 -14.50 -18.90
C VAL A 551 21.41 -13.91 -20.11
N LEU A 552 20.85 -12.82 -20.61
CA LEU A 552 21.33 -12.04 -21.74
C LEU A 552 21.97 -10.74 -21.25
N LEU A 553 23.21 -10.47 -21.64
CA LEU A 553 23.91 -9.24 -21.31
C LEU A 553 24.11 -8.35 -22.55
N PRO A 554 24.20 -7.02 -22.39
CA PRO A 554 24.48 -6.11 -23.50
C PRO A 554 25.95 -6.20 -23.93
N GLY A 555 26.19 -6.42 -25.22
CA GLY A 555 27.51 -6.42 -25.88
C GLY A 555 27.59 -5.43 -27.04
N LYS A 556 28.69 -5.48 -27.81
CA LYS A 556 28.96 -4.53 -28.90
C LYS A 556 27.91 -4.58 -30.03
N ASP A 557 27.36 -5.75 -30.32
CA ASP A 557 26.40 -5.98 -31.42
C ASP A 557 24.97 -6.31 -30.95
N GLY A 558 24.63 -6.04 -29.68
CA GLY A 558 23.32 -6.33 -29.10
C GLY A 558 23.37 -7.23 -27.87
N LEU A 559 22.25 -7.87 -27.53
CA LEU A 559 22.17 -8.80 -26.41
C LEU A 559 22.80 -10.16 -26.76
N PHE A 560 23.68 -10.66 -25.90
CA PHE A 560 24.29 -11.98 -26.04
C PHE A 560 24.01 -12.86 -24.81
N PRO A 561 23.82 -14.18 -24.99
CA PRO A 561 23.63 -15.09 -23.87
C PRO A 561 24.93 -15.30 -23.10
N ALA A 562 24.95 -14.84 -21.85
CA ALA A 562 26.08 -15.00 -20.93
C ALA A 562 26.05 -16.36 -20.21
N ALA A 563 24.87 -16.95 -20.06
CA ALA A 563 24.71 -18.37 -19.72
C ALA A 563 23.44 -18.91 -20.36
N SER A 564 23.57 -19.96 -21.16
CA SER A 564 22.44 -20.74 -21.69
C SER A 564 22.67 -22.22 -21.36
N PRO A 565 21.66 -22.97 -20.88
CA PRO A 565 21.70 -24.43 -20.88
C PRO A 565 21.93 -24.93 -22.31
N GLU A 566 22.74 -25.98 -22.52
CA GLU A 566 22.94 -26.62 -23.84
C GLU A 566 21.62 -26.99 -24.56
N ARG A 567 20.51 -27.10 -23.81
CA ARG A 567 19.17 -27.45 -24.30
C ARG A 567 18.26 -26.26 -24.67
N LEU A 568 18.70 -25.02 -24.47
CA LEU A 568 17.90 -23.82 -24.72
C LEU A 568 18.51 -23.03 -25.88
N SER A 569 18.13 -23.41 -27.11
CA SER A 569 18.48 -22.67 -28.33
C SER A 569 17.55 -21.47 -28.49
N LEU A 570 18.09 -20.26 -28.35
CA LEU A 570 17.35 -19.02 -28.61
C LEU A 570 17.19 -18.81 -30.11
N SER A 571 15.96 -18.58 -30.57
CA SER A 571 15.68 -18.19 -31.96
C SER A 571 15.95 -16.69 -32.19
N GLY A 572 15.97 -16.25 -33.45
CA GLY A 572 16.08 -14.82 -33.78
C GLY A 572 14.92 -13.99 -33.20
N ASP A 573 13.73 -14.57 -33.15
CA ASP A 573 12.53 -13.92 -32.58
C ASP A 573 12.66 -13.77 -31.06
N ASP A 574 13.25 -14.75 -30.37
CA ASP A 574 13.52 -14.70 -28.93
C ASP A 574 14.47 -13.55 -28.57
N ILE A 575 15.53 -13.35 -29.35
CA ILE A 575 16.45 -12.23 -29.18
C ILE A 575 15.75 -10.88 -29.44
N ALA A 576 14.82 -10.83 -30.40
CA ALA A 576 14.05 -9.62 -30.69
C ALA A 576 13.12 -9.24 -29.52
N VAL A 577 12.41 -10.20 -28.93
CA VAL A 577 11.55 -9.97 -27.75
C VAL A 577 12.40 -9.54 -26.54
N ALA A 578 13.54 -10.19 -26.30
CA ALA A 578 14.47 -9.79 -25.24
C ALA A 578 15.03 -8.38 -25.46
N THR A 579 15.37 -8.03 -26.71
CA THR A 579 15.87 -6.70 -27.06
C THR A 579 14.79 -5.63 -26.84
N TRP A 580 13.53 -5.96 -27.13
CA TRP A 580 12.41 -5.07 -26.83
C TRP A 580 12.27 -4.84 -25.32
N ALA A 581 12.29 -5.93 -24.52
CA ALA A 581 12.23 -5.86 -23.06
C ALA A 581 13.37 -5.03 -22.47
N PHE A 582 14.58 -5.16 -23.04
CA PHE A 582 15.76 -4.42 -22.61
C PHE A 582 15.63 -2.92 -22.88
N ARG A 583 15.15 -2.54 -24.07
CA ARG A 583 15.00 -1.13 -24.47
C ARG A 583 13.88 -0.41 -23.72
N HIS A 584 12.81 -1.12 -23.38
CA HIS A 584 11.61 -0.53 -22.74
C HIS A 584 11.57 -0.74 -21.23
N ASN A 585 12.55 -1.44 -20.65
CA ASN A 585 12.58 -1.79 -19.23
C ASN A 585 11.26 -2.40 -18.74
N ALA A 586 10.70 -3.33 -19.52
CA ALA A 586 9.40 -3.94 -19.28
C ALA A 586 9.44 -5.46 -19.48
N VAL A 587 8.63 -6.19 -18.72
CA VAL A 587 8.52 -7.65 -18.83
C VAL A 587 7.77 -8.00 -20.13
N ALA A 588 8.27 -8.96 -20.90
CA ALA A 588 7.67 -9.38 -22.17
C ALA A 588 7.75 -10.89 -22.38
N GLY A 589 6.96 -11.42 -23.30
CA GLY A 589 6.97 -12.83 -23.67
C GLY A 589 5.89 -13.64 -22.96
N TYR A 590 6.21 -14.88 -22.59
CA TYR A 590 5.26 -15.85 -22.04
C TYR A 590 4.45 -15.30 -20.86
N ASP A 591 3.12 -15.43 -20.92
CA ASP A 591 2.18 -15.02 -19.87
C ASP A 591 2.25 -13.52 -19.52
N THR A 592 2.39 -12.68 -20.56
CA THR A 592 2.36 -11.21 -20.44
C THR A 592 1.49 -10.58 -21.53
N ASP A 593 1.04 -9.33 -21.31
CA ASP A 593 0.26 -8.58 -22.32
C ASP A 593 1.10 -8.16 -23.54
N THR A 594 2.43 -8.23 -23.45
CA THR A 594 3.35 -7.76 -24.49
C THR A 594 4.14 -8.90 -25.10
N LEU A 595 4.01 -9.08 -26.44
CA LEU A 595 4.75 -10.10 -27.19
C LEU A 595 4.54 -11.54 -26.66
N HIS A 596 3.31 -11.88 -26.27
CA HIS A 596 2.89 -13.17 -25.67
C HIS A 596 3.20 -14.43 -26.50
N GLY A 597 3.58 -14.28 -27.77
CA GLY A 597 3.93 -15.39 -28.65
C GLY A 597 5.28 -16.06 -28.36
N SER A 598 6.13 -15.48 -27.49
CA SER A 598 7.40 -16.12 -27.09
C SER A 598 7.18 -17.23 -26.05
N ARG A 599 8.02 -18.27 -26.13
CA ARG A 599 8.03 -19.41 -25.19
C ARG A 599 8.73 -19.10 -23.87
N LEU A 600 9.44 -17.98 -23.81
CA LEU A 600 10.20 -17.52 -22.66
C LEU A 600 9.55 -16.24 -22.12
N ARG A 601 9.60 -16.06 -20.81
CA ARG A 601 9.31 -14.79 -20.16
C ARG A 601 10.62 -14.05 -19.93
N TYR A 602 10.70 -12.81 -20.41
CA TYR A 602 11.87 -11.95 -20.31
C TYR A 602 11.65 -10.87 -19.25
N ILE A 603 12.51 -10.85 -18.24
CA ILE A 603 12.46 -9.95 -17.09
C ILE A 603 13.72 -9.07 -17.11
N PRO A 604 13.60 -7.73 -17.10
CA PRO A 604 14.76 -6.85 -17.08
C PRO A 604 15.51 -6.93 -15.75
N LEU A 605 16.84 -6.98 -15.82
CA LEU A 605 17.74 -6.86 -14.68
C LEU A 605 18.05 -5.38 -14.46
N THR A 606 17.15 -4.67 -13.79
CA THR A 606 17.24 -3.21 -13.63
C THR A 606 18.07 -2.83 -12.41
N GLY A 607 19.23 -2.20 -12.65
CA GLY A 607 20.09 -1.60 -11.62
C GLY A 607 19.89 -0.08 -11.51
N SER A 608 20.67 0.58 -10.65
CA SER A 608 20.59 2.04 -10.48
C SER A 608 21.10 2.80 -11.71
N SER A 609 22.05 2.23 -12.46
CA SER A 609 22.57 2.76 -13.72
C SER A 609 21.76 2.41 -14.98
N GLY A 610 20.63 1.70 -14.84
CA GLY A 610 19.78 1.25 -15.96
C GLY A 610 19.67 -0.26 -16.09
N VAL A 611 19.18 -0.74 -17.24
CA VAL A 611 18.99 -2.18 -17.48
C VAL A 611 20.34 -2.84 -17.76
N MET A 612 20.76 -3.76 -16.88
CA MET A 612 22.06 -4.41 -16.91
C MET A 612 22.09 -5.66 -17.80
N GLY A 613 20.91 -6.25 -18.04
CA GLY A 613 20.70 -7.45 -18.83
C GLY A 613 19.23 -7.89 -18.77
N ILE A 614 18.93 -9.05 -19.38
CA ILE A 614 17.61 -9.68 -19.38
C ILE A 614 17.72 -11.10 -18.84
N LEU A 615 16.83 -11.45 -17.92
CA LEU A 615 16.60 -12.83 -17.48
C LEU A 615 15.46 -13.44 -18.27
N GLY A 616 15.74 -14.46 -19.06
CA GLY A 616 14.74 -15.31 -19.71
C GLY A 616 14.45 -16.54 -18.87
N VAL A 617 13.19 -16.86 -18.61
CA VAL A 617 12.77 -18.09 -17.93
C VAL A 617 11.75 -18.88 -18.74
N ARG A 618 11.93 -20.21 -18.79
CA ARG A 618 11.05 -21.15 -19.47
C ARG A 618 10.43 -22.12 -18.45
N PRO A 619 9.12 -22.02 -18.20
CA PRO A 619 8.39 -23.02 -17.43
C PRO A 619 8.48 -24.40 -18.10
N VAL A 620 8.66 -25.46 -17.31
CA VAL A 620 8.74 -26.85 -17.82
C VAL A 620 7.36 -27.42 -18.17
N GLU A 621 6.28 -26.91 -17.58
CA GLU A 621 4.91 -27.21 -17.98
C GLU A 621 4.43 -26.19 -19.03
N ALA A 622 4.20 -26.65 -20.26
CA ALA A 622 3.93 -25.80 -21.41
C ALA A 622 2.58 -25.04 -21.39
N GLU A 623 1.73 -25.24 -20.37
CA GLU A 623 0.35 -24.73 -20.31
C GLU A 623 -0.03 -24.06 -18.97
N GLY A 624 0.95 -23.69 -18.13
CA GLY A 624 0.71 -23.07 -16.83
C GLY A 624 0.91 -21.54 -16.81
N ILE A 625 -0.16 -20.79 -16.52
CA ILE A 625 -0.08 -19.36 -16.14
C ILE A 625 0.87 -19.20 -14.94
N ILE A 626 1.78 -18.24 -14.99
CA ILE A 626 2.71 -17.94 -13.90
C ILE A 626 1.90 -17.28 -12.78
N THR A 627 1.93 -17.89 -11.59
CA THR A 627 1.21 -17.34 -10.44
C THR A 627 1.87 -16.04 -9.93
N HIS A 628 1.09 -15.16 -9.29
CA HIS A 628 1.62 -13.93 -8.69
C HIS A 628 2.74 -14.17 -7.67
N GLU A 629 2.71 -15.28 -6.94
CA GLU A 629 3.77 -15.64 -6.01
C GLU A 629 5.08 -15.95 -6.75
N GLN A 630 5.01 -16.73 -7.84
CA GLN A 630 6.16 -17.04 -8.69
C GLN A 630 6.72 -15.77 -9.36
N ASP A 631 5.84 -14.89 -9.87
CA ASP A 631 6.25 -13.62 -10.48
C ASP A 631 6.96 -12.69 -9.49
N ARG A 632 6.46 -12.59 -8.25
CA ARG A 632 7.12 -11.82 -7.19
C ARG A 632 8.51 -12.36 -6.86
N ILE A 633 8.66 -13.69 -6.77
CA ILE A 633 9.96 -14.31 -6.49
C ILE A 633 10.93 -14.09 -7.66
N LEU A 634 10.48 -14.26 -8.91
CA LEU A 634 11.31 -14.02 -10.10
C LEU A 634 11.77 -12.58 -10.20
N THR A 635 10.88 -11.63 -9.93
CA THR A 635 11.20 -10.20 -9.90
C THR A 635 12.21 -9.89 -8.79
N ALA A 636 12.05 -10.49 -7.61
CA ALA A 636 13.01 -10.33 -6.51
C ALA A 636 14.40 -10.90 -6.87
N ILE A 637 14.46 -12.07 -7.51
CA ILE A 637 15.69 -12.67 -8.01
C ILE A 637 16.35 -11.74 -9.05
N ALA A 638 15.58 -11.25 -10.02
CA ALA A 638 16.06 -10.33 -11.05
C ALA A 638 16.67 -9.05 -10.46
N SER A 639 16.01 -8.43 -9.49
CA SER A 639 16.52 -7.24 -8.80
C SER A 639 17.80 -7.50 -8.03
N GLN A 640 17.90 -8.64 -7.31
CA GLN A 640 19.13 -8.99 -6.58
C GLN A 640 20.30 -9.30 -7.53
N MET A 641 20.03 -9.97 -8.65
CA MET A 641 21.02 -10.21 -9.69
C MET A 641 21.50 -8.90 -10.32
N ALA A 642 20.59 -7.97 -10.60
CA ALA A 642 20.93 -6.65 -11.15
C ALA A 642 21.87 -5.87 -10.21
N ALA A 643 21.54 -5.81 -8.91
CA ALA A 643 22.38 -5.16 -7.91
C ALA A 643 23.76 -5.81 -7.78
N ALA A 644 23.85 -7.15 -7.86
CA ALA A 644 25.12 -7.86 -7.82
C ALA A 644 25.97 -7.60 -9.08
N LEU A 645 25.36 -7.62 -10.27
CA LEU A 645 26.05 -7.32 -11.53
C LEU A 645 26.59 -5.90 -11.55
N GLU A 646 25.80 -4.94 -11.07
CA GLU A 646 26.20 -3.53 -10.95
C GLU A 646 27.40 -3.36 -10.02
N ARG A 647 27.38 -4.02 -8.85
CA ARG A 647 28.52 -4.02 -7.92
C ARG A 647 29.81 -4.54 -8.59
N VAL A 648 29.74 -5.64 -9.33
CA VAL A 648 30.92 -6.23 -9.99
C VAL A 648 31.43 -5.33 -11.12
N ARG A 649 30.55 -4.73 -11.93
CA ARG A 649 30.95 -3.79 -12.99
C ARG A 649 31.59 -2.51 -12.46
N ILE A 650 31.13 -2.02 -11.32
CA ILE A 650 31.76 -0.86 -10.65
C ILE A 650 33.16 -1.24 -10.14
N ALA A 651 33.32 -2.44 -9.58
CA ALA A 651 34.60 -2.91 -9.06
C ALA A 651 35.61 -3.26 -10.18
N HIS A 652 35.13 -3.75 -11.33
CA HIS A 652 35.93 -4.16 -12.47
C HIS A 652 35.33 -3.58 -13.77
N PRO A 653 35.59 -2.30 -14.08
CA PRO A 653 35.07 -1.69 -15.30
C PRO A 653 35.60 -2.43 -16.53
N PRO A 654 34.78 -2.68 -17.56
CA PRO A 654 35.22 -3.36 -18.77
C PRO A 654 36.38 -2.57 -19.40
N SER A 655 37.47 -3.26 -19.68
CA SER A 655 38.60 -2.69 -20.45
C SER A 655 38.08 -2.25 -21.82
N VAL A 656 38.11 -0.93 -22.05
CA VAL A 656 37.63 -0.23 -23.27
C VAL A 656 38.23 -0.83 -24.54
#